data_AF-A0A954I7U1-F1
#
_entry.id   AF-A0A954I7U1-F1
#
_cell.length_a   1.000
_cell.length_b   1.000
_cell.length_c   1.000
_cell.angle_alpha   90.00
_cell.angle_beta   90.00
_cell.angle_gamma   90.00
#
_symmetry.space_group_name_H-M   'P 1'
#
loop_
_entity.id
_entity.type
_entity.pdbx_description
1 polymer ?
#
loop_
_entity_poly.entity_id
_entity_poly.type
_entity_poly.pdbx_seq_one_letter_code
_entity_poly.pdbx_strand_id
1 'polypeptide(L)'
;MADEQSAAANVKQIIAHRGASTERPECTLSAIQRAIETGATAVEMDVRTSRDGLLFILHDATLDRTTNGTGAANLLTLAELQQLDAGSSFDPEFAGERIPSLAEVAGACRGKIDLLLDLKEQGDEYDQQVASVIRQFGDPAKTIVGARSVQQAVRFRSLLPEARQLGLIPELDDIESFADAGVETIRLWPHWLNDGGVPVERVRNAGRQLHLNGTTGQLKETVDLLLHHPESLSSDDPAELHRSLRRIQEGRIPAVSLAPLIRSAEGSRLQAGESATGVKTFLNRDYTMLELPPELTGQPRYAFAGGDGHRIRLNFHKPTVIFAAFEYNNSGNWSFADGRSPADAGWHLWRENAYRGTSNPGTDDKPHRANIWYREFAASQTLSGMPPWWVCLAIMDVPSATTIDGFQPGLISDIDPPLPRNSPDQELAELRPLAIPEIASQQAFELFQAERRQLFAKRLMYQYSETPVIRMTHSASRDGIRQDEFHVELDGERLFRFFRLVSEKQTASDRHATIVCFMGHGKVKQLLEDTNSYQHACALQFARAGYLVYAMENVGMEPDRDVHLDLDQSLRLEGHGWYSLLFTHQRFVLDHVFEDPQVDPERVGVTGVSTGGLLTLSAVAMDPRIAAASVQGIFGSMRVSFIQDRQRHCSCGAIPGLLPEFDLPELALLAAPRPLQFSNGRTDGFSPQEAQRCVQLITPLYTRPGGSAPEITISPGGHEFNLPAALEFFHTHLTMNIHE
;
A
#
# COMPACT_ATOMS: atom_id res chain seq x y z
N MET A 1 3.66 -19.29 6.29
CA MET A 1 2.91 -20.32 7.05
C MET A 1 3.59 -20.77 8.34
N ALA A 2 4.88 -21.13 8.34
CA ALA A 2 5.56 -21.56 9.58
C ALA A 2 5.70 -20.43 10.62
N ASP A 3 5.81 -19.19 10.14
CA ASP A 3 5.99 -18.00 10.98
C ASP A 3 4.68 -17.56 11.66
N GLU A 4 3.56 -17.54 10.91
CA GLU A 4 2.23 -17.23 11.44
C GLU A 4 1.73 -18.33 12.40
N GLN A 5 2.08 -19.59 12.14
CA GLN A 5 1.83 -20.69 13.07
C GLN A 5 2.59 -20.54 14.37
N SER A 6 3.88 -20.16 14.30
CA SER A 6 4.71 -19.87 15.46
C SER A 6 4.18 -18.68 16.25
N ALA A 7 3.83 -17.58 15.56
CA ALA A 7 3.22 -16.40 16.16
C ALA A 7 1.88 -16.72 16.84
N ALA A 8 1.00 -17.47 16.17
CA ALA A 8 -0.27 -17.92 16.76
C ALA A 8 -0.07 -18.80 18.00
N ALA A 9 1.01 -19.59 18.06
CA ALA A 9 1.36 -20.38 19.25
C ALA A 9 1.97 -19.51 20.37
N ASN A 10 2.50 -18.34 20.04
CA ASN A 10 3.06 -17.38 21.01
C ASN A 10 2.00 -16.54 21.72
N VAL A 11 0.80 -16.36 21.12
CA VAL A 11 -0.32 -15.68 21.79
C VAL A 11 -0.73 -16.48 23.03
N LYS A 12 -0.40 -15.96 24.22
CA LYS A 12 -0.72 -16.58 25.52
C LYS A 12 -1.98 -16.02 26.14
N GLN A 13 -2.36 -14.80 25.78
CA GLN A 13 -3.47 -14.10 26.40
C GLN A 13 -4.46 -13.56 25.36
N ILE A 14 -5.66 -14.14 25.34
CA ILE A 14 -6.81 -13.70 24.56
C ILE A 14 -7.76 -12.97 25.50
N ILE A 15 -8.01 -11.69 25.20
CA ILE A 15 -8.83 -10.79 26.01
C ILE A 15 -10.17 -10.55 25.29
N ALA A 16 -11.27 -10.89 25.94
CA ALA A 16 -12.61 -10.54 25.48
C ALA A 16 -12.87 -9.05 25.78
N HIS A 17 -12.85 -8.21 24.75
CA HIS A 17 -12.96 -6.74 24.87
C HIS A 17 -14.41 -6.37 25.19
N ARG A 18 -14.60 -5.73 26.36
CA ARG A 18 -15.93 -5.46 26.94
C ARG A 18 -16.78 -6.71 27.15
N GLY A 19 -16.14 -7.88 27.28
CA GLY A 19 -16.79 -9.19 27.22
C GLY A 19 -16.82 -9.78 25.81
N ALA A 20 -17.66 -10.78 25.56
CA ALA A 20 -17.91 -11.27 24.20
C ALA A 20 -18.99 -10.40 23.54
N SER A 21 -18.66 -9.13 23.30
CA SER A 21 -19.58 -8.05 22.95
C SER A 21 -20.24 -8.18 21.58
N THR A 22 -19.77 -9.08 20.71
CA THR A 22 -20.48 -9.45 19.48
C THR A 22 -21.63 -10.44 19.71
N GLU A 23 -21.62 -11.17 20.82
CA GLU A 23 -22.60 -12.23 21.13
C GLU A 23 -23.55 -11.86 22.26
N ARG A 24 -23.16 -10.92 23.13
CA ARG A 24 -23.95 -10.48 24.28
C ARG A 24 -23.75 -8.99 24.55
N PRO A 25 -24.69 -8.31 25.23
CA PRO A 25 -24.58 -6.87 25.50
C PRO A 25 -23.29 -6.54 26.23
N GLU A 26 -22.48 -5.65 25.65
CA GLU A 26 -21.16 -5.28 26.18
C GLU A 26 -21.23 -4.81 27.65
N CYS A 27 -20.16 -5.04 28.40
CA CYS A 27 -20.03 -4.58 29.79
C CYS A 27 -21.10 -5.11 30.77
N THR A 28 -21.78 -6.22 30.44
CA THR A 28 -22.74 -6.89 31.33
C THR A 28 -22.19 -8.20 31.91
N LEU A 29 -22.85 -8.72 32.97
CA LEU A 29 -22.53 -10.04 33.51
C LEU A 29 -22.75 -11.16 32.48
N SER A 30 -23.75 -10.99 31.61
CA SER A 30 -23.99 -11.94 30.53
C SER A 30 -22.79 -12.03 29.57
N ALA A 31 -22.20 -10.91 29.16
CA ALA A 31 -21.05 -10.88 28.25
C ALA A 31 -19.78 -11.45 28.89
N ILE A 32 -19.58 -11.26 30.21
CA ILE A 32 -18.51 -11.93 30.96
C ILE A 32 -18.73 -13.45 30.97
N GLN A 33 -19.96 -13.89 31.28
CA GLN A 33 -20.29 -15.31 31.29
C GLN A 33 -20.04 -15.94 29.92
N ARG A 34 -20.33 -15.22 28.83
CA ARG A 34 -20.01 -15.68 27.48
C ARG A 34 -18.51 -15.72 27.23
N ALA A 35 -17.74 -14.72 27.64
CA ALA A 35 -16.28 -14.74 27.52
C ALA A 35 -15.64 -15.96 28.21
N ILE A 36 -16.18 -16.39 29.35
CA ILE A 36 -15.77 -17.63 30.03
C ILE A 36 -16.09 -18.86 29.17
N GLU A 37 -17.31 -18.93 28.61
CA GLU A 37 -17.74 -20.05 27.75
C GLU A 37 -16.93 -20.18 26.46
N THR A 38 -16.46 -19.07 25.88
CA THR A 38 -15.63 -19.08 24.66
C THR A 38 -14.18 -19.49 24.94
N GLY A 39 -13.79 -19.54 26.21
CA GLY A 39 -12.43 -19.87 26.63
C GLY A 39 -11.47 -18.68 26.52
N ALA A 40 -11.96 -17.44 26.53
CA ALA A 40 -11.08 -16.28 26.67
C ALA A 40 -10.28 -16.38 27.98
N THR A 41 -9.03 -15.94 27.95
CA THR A 41 -8.14 -16.03 29.12
C THR A 41 -8.30 -14.84 30.07
N ALA A 42 -8.77 -13.72 29.54
CA ALA A 42 -9.08 -12.51 30.27
C ALA A 42 -10.34 -11.87 29.69
N VAL A 43 -11.03 -11.08 30.51
CA VAL A 43 -12.11 -10.19 30.08
C VAL A 43 -11.76 -8.76 30.47
N GLU A 44 -11.93 -7.84 29.55
CA GLU A 44 -11.67 -6.41 29.76
C GLU A 44 -12.97 -5.69 30.08
N MET A 45 -12.95 -4.86 31.14
CA MET A 45 -14.11 -4.16 31.65
C MET A 45 -13.76 -2.70 32.00
N ASP A 46 -14.55 -1.78 31.45
CA ASP A 46 -14.38 -0.34 31.63
C ASP A 46 -14.95 0.16 32.97
N VAL A 47 -14.11 0.68 33.85
CA VAL A 47 -14.52 1.06 35.21
C VAL A 47 -14.77 2.56 35.30
N ARG A 48 -15.94 2.95 35.83
CA ARG A 48 -16.37 4.34 36.06
C ARG A 48 -16.94 4.56 37.46
N THR A 49 -17.05 5.82 37.86
CA THR A 49 -17.56 6.25 39.17
C THR A 49 -18.95 6.88 39.05
N SER A 50 -19.90 6.39 39.83
CA SER A 50 -21.26 6.95 39.94
C SER A 50 -21.27 8.23 40.81
N ARG A 51 -22.39 8.95 40.83
CA ARG A 51 -22.56 10.18 41.62
C ARG A 51 -22.32 9.98 43.12
N ASP A 52 -22.70 8.82 43.65
CA ASP A 52 -22.50 8.42 45.04
C ASP A 52 -21.11 7.80 45.30
N GLY A 53 -20.19 7.90 44.33
CA GLY A 53 -18.82 7.44 44.48
C GLY A 53 -18.70 5.94 44.52
N LEU A 54 -19.56 5.18 43.83
CA LEU A 54 -19.47 3.72 43.70
C LEU A 54 -19.01 3.34 42.28
N LEU A 55 -18.34 2.19 42.15
CA LEU A 55 -17.76 1.78 40.88
C LEU A 55 -18.72 0.90 40.07
N PHE A 56 -18.92 1.26 38.81
CA PHE A 56 -19.76 0.55 37.84
C PHE A 56 -19.03 0.32 36.53
N ILE A 57 -19.56 -0.58 35.70
CA ILE A 57 -18.98 -0.92 34.41
C ILE A 57 -19.77 -0.30 33.27
N LEU A 58 -19.12 0.54 32.48
CA LEU A 58 -19.69 1.12 31.25
C LEU A 58 -18.56 1.71 30.39
N HIS A 59 -18.53 1.37 29.11
CA HIS A 59 -17.50 1.90 28.22
C HIS A 59 -17.60 3.42 28.03
N ASP A 60 -18.80 3.90 27.72
CA ASP A 60 -19.04 5.30 27.36
C ASP A 60 -19.24 6.19 28.59
N ALA A 61 -18.97 7.49 28.46
CA ALA A 61 -19.27 8.45 29.53
C ALA A 61 -20.79 8.73 29.66
N THR A 62 -21.58 8.35 28.66
CA THR A 62 -23.02 8.57 28.61
C THR A 62 -23.77 7.25 28.42
N LEU A 63 -25.05 7.26 28.79
CA LEU A 63 -25.92 6.07 28.83
C LEU A 63 -26.54 5.71 27.48
N ASP A 64 -26.50 6.65 26.54
CA ASP A 64 -27.37 6.70 25.37
C ASP A 64 -27.16 5.55 24.37
N ARG A 65 -25.95 4.98 24.30
CA ARG A 65 -25.63 3.96 23.28
C ARG A 65 -26.07 2.56 23.69
N THR A 66 -25.86 2.17 24.94
CA THR A 66 -25.96 0.77 25.39
C THR A 66 -27.05 0.52 26.41
N THR A 67 -27.84 1.54 26.75
CA THR A 67 -28.87 1.42 27.78
C THR A 67 -30.14 2.16 27.38
N ASN A 68 -31.20 2.00 28.17
CA ASN A 68 -32.43 2.79 28.05
C ASN A 68 -32.39 4.16 28.76
N GLY A 69 -31.25 4.53 29.34
CA GLY A 69 -31.02 5.84 29.96
C GLY A 69 -30.49 6.88 28.97
N THR A 70 -30.41 8.14 29.41
CA THR A 70 -29.86 9.24 28.62
C THR A 70 -28.94 10.13 29.45
N GLY A 71 -27.94 10.72 28.80
CA GLY A 71 -27.02 11.67 29.42
C GLY A 71 -25.86 11.02 30.19
N ALA A 72 -25.11 11.87 30.92
CA ALA A 72 -23.87 11.47 31.58
C ALA A 72 -24.12 10.47 32.73
N ALA A 73 -23.49 9.30 32.64
CA ALA A 73 -23.71 8.21 33.60
C ALA A 73 -23.25 8.57 35.02
N ASN A 74 -22.19 9.38 35.13
CA ASN A 74 -21.62 9.83 36.41
C ASN A 74 -22.55 10.78 37.21
N LEU A 75 -23.66 11.25 36.64
CA LEU A 75 -24.67 12.06 37.34
C LEU A 75 -25.73 11.21 38.07
N LEU A 76 -25.73 9.90 37.87
CA LEU A 76 -26.63 8.96 38.54
C LEU A 76 -25.90 8.17 39.63
N THR A 77 -26.63 7.76 40.67
CA THR A 77 -26.16 6.81 41.67
C THR A 77 -26.07 5.40 41.09
N LEU A 78 -25.28 4.51 41.71
CA LEU A 78 -25.21 3.11 41.26
C LEU A 78 -26.59 2.44 41.28
N ALA A 79 -27.41 2.72 42.29
CA ALA A 79 -28.75 2.15 42.39
C ALA A 79 -29.67 2.61 41.24
N GLU A 80 -29.57 3.87 40.80
CA GLU A 80 -30.28 4.41 39.64
C GLU A 80 -29.77 3.77 38.34
N LEU A 81 -28.44 3.64 38.18
CA LEU A 81 -27.80 2.98 37.03
C LEU A 81 -28.23 1.51 36.88
N GLN A 82 -28.34 0.78 38.00
CA GLN A 82 -28.77 -0.62 38.02
C GLN A 82 -30.28 -0.82 37.73
N GLN A 83 -31.09 0.24 37.66
CA GLN A 83 -32.47 0.13 37.16
C GLN A 83 -32.54 0.21 35.64
N LEU A 84 -31.48 0.67 34.99
CA LEU A 84 -31.43 0.79 33.55
C LEU A 84 -31.26 -0.60 32.93
N ASP A 85 -31.93 -0.75 31.79
CA ASP A 85 -31.78 -1.91 30.94
C ASP A 85 -30.59 -1.67 30.01
N ALA A 86 -29.59 -2.55 30.08
CA ALA A 86 -28.37 -2.52 29.29
C ALA A 86 -28.31 -3.64 28.23
N GLY A 87 -29.42 -4.36 28.01
CA GLY A 87 -29.45 -5.54 27.13
C GLY A 87 -30.45 -5.46 25.98
N SER A 88 -31.58 -4.80 26.18
CA SER A 88 -32.66 -4.67 25.20
C SER A 88 -32.21 -3.99 23.91
N SER A 89 -31.23 -3.08 23.98
CA SER A 89 -30.67 -2.43 22.78
C SER A 89 -29.76 -3.35 21.98
N PHE A 90 -29.25 -4.43 22.58
CA PHE A 90 -28.45 -5.44 21.91
C PHE A 90 -29.35 -6.51 21.27
N ASP A 91 -30.17 -7.17 22.07
CA ASP A 91 -31.24 -8.08 21.61
C ASP A 91 -32.32 -8.17 22.70
N PRO A 92 -33.63 -8.17 22.35
CA PRO A 92 -34.72 -8.33 23.32
C PRO A 92 -34.60 -9.56 24.24
N GLU A 93 -33.87 -10.60 23.86
CA GLU A 93 -33.63 -11.76 24.74
C GLU A 93 -32.81 -11.41 26.00
N PHE A 94 -32.01 -10.34 25.94
CA PHE A 94 -31.23 -9.82 27.06
C PHE A 94 -31.95 -8.68 27.80
N ALA A 95 -33.26 -8.49 27.56
CA ALA A 95 -34.03 -7.53 28.31
C ALA A 95 -33.94 -7.81 29.81
N GLY A 96 -33.65 -6.76 30.58
CA GLY A 96 -33.42 -6.81 32.01
C GLY A 96 -31.97 -7.02 32.43
N GLU A 97 -31.02 -7.20 31.51
CA GLU A 97 -29.59 -7.03 31.82
C GLU A 97 -29.35 -5.61 32.36
N ARG A 98 -28.49 -5.50 33.37
CA ARG A 98 -28.25 -4.25 34.10
C ARG A 98 -26.81 -3.83 33.95
N ILE A 99 -26.55 -2.55 34.16
CA ILE A 99 -25.20 -2.02 34.37
C ILE A 99 -24.64 -2.63 35.66
N PRO A 100 -23.60 -3.48 35.62
CA PRO A 100 -23.10 -4.12 36.82
C PRO A 100 -22.15 -3.19 37.59
N SER A 101 -22.07 -3.43 38.90
CA SER A 101 -21.00 -2.86 39.73
C SER A 101 -19.67 -3.57 39.48
N LEU A 102 -18.55 -2.90 39.77
CA LEU A 102 -17.24 -3.56 39.73
C LEU A 102 -17.17 -4.77 40.69
N ALA A 103 -17.86 -4.71 41.83
CA ALA A 103 -17.90 -5.81 42.80
C ALA A 103 -18.57 -7.07 42.22
N GLU A 104 -19.68 -6.90 41.49
CA GLU A 104 -20.37 -8.00 40.80
C GLU A 104 -19.48 -8.61 39.70
N VAL A 105 -18.83 -7.77 38.90
CA VAL A 105 -17.90 -8.21 37.85
C VAL A 105 -16.69 -8.95 38.43
N ALA A 106 -16.07 -8.40 39.48
CA ALA A 106 -14.94 -9.03 40.16
C ALA A 106 -15.32 -10.40 40.75
N GLY A 107 -16.49 -10.50 41.37
CA GLY A 107 -17.03 -11.76 41.88
C GLY A 107 -17.36 -12.76 40.78
N ALA A 108 -17.90 -12.31 39.64
CA ALA A 108 -18.23 -13.16 38.50
C ALA A 108 -16.98 -13.77 37.84
N CYS A 109 -15.88 -13.01 37.77
CA CYS A 109 -14.62 -13.45 37.17
C CYS A 109 -13.79 -14.35 38.09
N ARG A 110 -13.92 -14.18 39.40
CA ARG A 110 -13.07 -14.85 40.41
C ARG A 110 -13.00 -16.36 40.21
N GLY A 111 -11.78 -16.86 40.01
CA GLY A 111 -11.50 -18.30 39.82
C GLY A 111 -11.93 -18.86 38.47
N LYS A 112 -12.41 -18.03 37.54
CA LYS A 112 -12.93 -18.46 36.23
C LYS A 112 -12.18 -17.82 35.05
N ILE A 113 -11.88 -16.52 35.14
CA ILE A 113 -11.23 -15.74 34.08
C ILE A 113 -10.45 -14.59 34.71
N ASP A 114 -9.35 -14.17 34.09
CA ASP A 114 -8.61 -12.99 34.54
C ASP A 114 -9.41 -11.71 34.22
N LEU A 115 -9.33 -10.69 35.08
CA LEU A 115 -10.03 -9.43 34.90
C LEU A 115 -9.06 -8.32 34.50
N LEU A 116 -9.17 -7.79 33.28
CA LEU A 116 -8.50 -6.56 32.86
C LEU A 116 -9.40 -5.36 33.14
N LEU A 117 -8.89 -4.41 33.92
CA LEU A 117 -9.59 -3.17 34.25
C LEU A 117 -9.14 -2.05 33.31
N ASP A 118 -9.99 -1.57 32.41
CA ASP A 118 -9.76 -0.30 31.73
C ASP A 118 -10.26 0.85 32.60
N LEU A 119 -9.32 1.58 33.20
CA LEU A 119 -9.60 2.65 34.14
C LEU A 119 -9.93 3.95 33.41
N LYS A 120 -11.21 4.32 33.35
CA LYS A 120 -11.67 5.52 32.62
C LYS A 120 -11.45 6.84 33.37
N GLU A 121 -11.01 6.76 34.62
CA GLU A 121 -10.80 7.91 35.49
C GLU A 121 -9.39 7.89 36.12
N GLN A 122 -9.00 9.00 36.73
CA GLN A 122 -7.70 9.20 37.37
C GLN A 122 -7.93 9.83 38.75
N GLY A 123 -7.06 9.51 39.71
CA GLY A 123 -7.05 10.15 41.02
C GLY A 123 -6.89 9.14 42.15
N ASP A 124 -6.33 9.58 43.28
CA ASP A 124 -5.95 8.68 44.37
C ASP A 124 -7.15 7.99 45.00
N GLU A 125 -8.27 8.69 45.18
CA GLU A 125 -9.50 8.14 45.75
C GLU A 125 -10.10 7.05 44.86
N TYR A 126 -10.20 7.31 43.55
CA TYR A 126 -10.66 6.33 42.57
C TYR A 126 -9.78 5.08 42.54
N ASP A 127 -8.45 5.25 42.45
CA ASP A 127 -7.53 4.11 42.39
C ASP A 127 -7.56 3.28 43.69
N GLN A 128 -7.67 3.93 44.86
CA GLN A 128 -7.83 3.26 46.15
C GLN A 128 -9.15 2.46 46.21
N GLN A 129 -10.23 3.04 45.70
CA GLN A 129 -11.53 2.37 45.69
C GLN A 129 -11.52 1.14 44.78
N VAL A 130 -10.96 1.25 43.57
CA VAL A 130 -10.77 0.12 42.65
C VAL A 130 -9.97 -0.99 43.35
N ALA A 131 -8.84 -0.64 43.97
CA ALA A 131 -8.01 -1.60 44.70
C ALA A 131 -8.76 -2.27 45.86
N SER A 132 -9.57 -1.52 46.62
CA SER A 132 -10.39 -2.05 47.71
C SER A 132 -11.41 -3.06 47.21
N VAL A 133 -12.12 -2.74 46.11
CA VAL A 133 -13.13 -3.65 45.53
C VAL A 133 -12.47 -4.94 45.03
N ILE A 134 -11.33 -4.85 44.33
CA ILE A 134 -10.63 -6.04 43.83
C ILE A 134 -10.13 -6.92 44.97
N ARG A 135 -9.59 -6.35 46.06
CA ARG A 135 -9.18 -7.13 47.24
C ARG A 135 -10.35 -7.86 47.91
N GLN A 136 -11.50 -7.20 47.98
CA GLN A 136 -12.65 -7.73 48.71
C GLN A 136 -13.42 -8.78 47.90
N PHE A 137 -13.65 -8.53 46.61
CA PHE A 137 -14.56 -9.33 45.78
C PHE A 137 -13.85 -10.13 44.68
N GLY A 138 -12.71 -9.64 44.19
CA GLY A 138 -11.94 -10.28 43.12
C GLY A 138 -10.77 -11.13 43.62
N ASP A 139 -9.75 -11.24 42.77
CA ASP A 139 -8.46 -11.84 43.08
C ASP A 139 -7.35 -10.93 42.50
N PRO A 140 -6.58 -10.22 43.34
CA PRO A 140 -5.49 -9.36 42.89
C PRO A 140 -4.51 -10.06 41.94
N ALA A 141 -4.16 -11.33 42.20
CA ALA A 141 -3.21 -12.07 41.36
C ALA A 141 -3.78 -12.48 39.99
N LYS A 142 -5.10 -12.43 39.83
CA LYS A 142 -5.84 -12.68 38.57
C LYS A 142 -6.40 -11.39 37.98
N THR A 143 -5.89 -10.25 38.42
CA THR A 143 -6.27 -8.93 37.93
C THR A 143 -5.15 -8.34 37.06
N ILE A 144 -5.54 -7.63 36.01
CA ILE A 144 -4.66 -6.83 35.17
C ILE A 144 -5.15 -5.39 35.25
N VAL A 145 -4.28 -4.47 35.63
CA VAL A 145 -4.61 -3.04 35.67
C VAL A 145 -4.21 -2.41 34.33
N GLY A 146 -5.19 -1.93 33.57
CA GLY A 146 -4.99 -1.10 32.39
C GLY A 146 -4.62 0.32 32.77
N ALA A 147 -3.35 0.57 33.05
CA ALA A 147 -2.87 1.88 33.46
C ALA A 147 -2.85 2.85 32.25
N ARG A 148 -3.40 4.06 32.42
CA ARG A 148 -3.43 5.10 31.38
C ARG A 148 -2.47 6.26 31.62
N SER A 149 -1.74 6.24 32.74
CA SER A 149 -0.68 7.17 33.07
C SER A 149 0.43 6.50 33.89
N VAL A 150 1.65 7.02 33.80
CA VAL A 150 2.79 6.57 34.61
C VAL A 150 2.48 6.69 36.11
N GLN A 151 1.81 7.77 36.52
CA GLN A 151 1.43 7.99 37.92
C GLN A 151 0.41 6.94 38.40
N GLN A 152 -0.53 6.55 37.55
CA GLN A 152 -1.49 5.48 37.88
C GLN A 152 -0.78 4.11 37.96
N ALA A 153 0.15 3.82 37.05
CA ALA A 153 0.95 2.59 37.09
C ALA A 153 1.75 2.45 38.41
N VAL A 154 2.43 3.52 38.82
CA VAL A 154 3.19 3.57 40.09
C VAL A 154 2.27 3.39 41.31
N ARG A 155 1.10 4.04 41.31
CA ARG A 155 0.13 3.93 42.41
C ARG A 155 -0.41 2.51 42.54
N PHE A 156 -0.84 1.88 41.45
CA PHE A 156 -1.33 0.50 41.49
C PHE A 156 -0.27 -0.52 41.86
N ARG A 157 1.03 -0.22 41.67
CA ARG A 157 2.11 -1.07 42.19
C ARG A 157 2.13 -1.13 43.72
N SER A 158 1.71 -0.05 44.38
CA SER A 158 1.56 0.00 45.84
C SER A 158 0.18 -0.50 46.29
N LEU A 159 -0.86 -0.16 45.54
CA LEU A 159 -2.24 -0.45 45.90
C LEU A 159 -2.66 -1.89 45.58
N LEU A 160 -2.10 -2.56 44.58
CA LEU A 160 -2.35 -3.95 44.20
C LEU A 160 -1.05 -4.58 43.66
N PRO A 161 -0.03 -4.82 44.49
CA PRO A 161 1.28 -5.32 44.04
C PRO A 161 1.22 -6.69 43.35
N GLU A 162 0.18 -7.48 43.61
CA GLU A 162 -0.03 -8.80 42.99
C GLU A 162 -0.63 -8.73 41.58
N ALA A 163 -1.25 -7.60 41.21
CA ALA A 163 -1.87 -7.43 39.92
C ALA A 163 -0.82 -7.14 38.83
N ARG A 164 -0.99 -7.77 37.67
CA ARG A 164 -0.21 -7.42 36.48
C ARG A 164 -0.65 -6.05 35.96
N GLN A 165 0.19 -5.37 35.19
CA GLN A 165 -0.20 -4.13 34.54
C GLN A 165 -0.05 -4.22 33.02
N LEU A 166 -1.03 -3.62 32.34
CA LEU A 166 -1.03 -3.39 30.90
C LEU A 166 -1.05 -1.88 30.68
N GLY A 167 -0.05 -1.37 29.97
CA GLY A 167 0.09 0.04 29.63
C GLY A 167 -0.81 0.40 28.47
N LEU A 168 -1.91 1.07 28.76
CA LEU A 168 -2.76 1.72 27.77
C LEU A 168 -2.16 3.09 27.44
N ILE A 169 -0.99 3.08 26.82
CA ILE A 169 -0.19 4.28 26.53
C ILE A 169 -0.98 5.29 25.68
N PRO A 170 -0.95 6.60 26.01
CA PRO A 170 -1.56 7.64 25.20
C PRO A 170 -0.87 7.80 23.84
N GLU A 171 0.46 7.90 23.86
CA GLU A 171 1.30 8.15 22.68
C GLU A 171 2.46 7.15 22.61
N LEU A 172 3.08 7.01 21.44
CA LEU A 172 4.24 6.10 21.24
C LEU A 172 5.45 6.47 22.09
N ASP A 173 5.61 7.75 22.45
CA ASP A 173 6.73 8.22 23.26
C ASP A 173 6.64 7.84 24.74
N ASP A 174 5.50 7.30 25.17
CA ASP A 174 5.28 6.83 26.53
C ASP A 174 5.72 5.36 26.77
N ILE A 175 6.19 4.64 25.74
CA ILE A 175 6.58 3.23 25.86
C ILE A 175 7.60 3.02 26.98
N GLU A 176 8.70 3.78 26.94
CA GLU A 176 9.81 3.63 27.88
C GLU A 176 9.43 4.12 29.28
N SER A 177 8.66 5.22 29.39
CA SER A 177 8.25 5.76 30.69
C SER A 177 7.30 4.81 31.45
N PHE A 178 6.40 4.11 30.74
CA PHE A 178 5.57 3.07 31.34
C PHE A 178 6.38 1.81 31.69
N ALA A 179 7.31 1.41 30.82
CA ALA A 179 8.21 0.30 31.09
C ALA A 179 9.05 0.54 32.36
N ASP A 180 9.61 1.75 32.51
CA ASP A 180 10.39 2.16 33.68
C ASP A 180 9.55 2.20 34.96
N ALA A 181 8.26 2.51 34.86
CA ALA A 181 7.29 2.38 35.96
C ALA A 181 6.94 0.92 36.32
N GLY A 182 7.53 -0.05 35.63
CA GLY A 182 7.42 -1.48 35.89
C GLY A 182 6.28 -2.18 35.17
N VAL A 183 5.57 -1.50 34.27
CA VAL A 183 4.48 -2.11 33.47
C VAL A 183 5.03 -3.26 32.64
N GLU A 184 4.34 -4.41 32.65
CA GLU A 184 4.83 -5.67 32.07
C GLU A 184 4.46 -5.83 30.59
N THR A 185 3.28 -5.34 30.21
CA THR A 185 2.72 -5.47 28.85
C THR A 185 2.34 -4.09 28.32
N ILE A 186 2.70 -3.77 27.08
CA ILE A 186 2.36 -2.50 26.43
C ILE A 186 1.39 -2.76 25.28
N ARG A 187 0.31 -1.98 25.24
CA ARG A 187 -0.68 -2.02 24.16
C ARG A 187 -0.30 -1.03 23.06
N LEU A 188 -0.14 -1.53 21.84
CA LEU A 188 -0.02 -0.71 20.64
C LEU A 188 -1.29 -0.78 19.82
N TRP A 189 -1.72 0.35 19.27
CA TRP A 189 -2.84 0.38 18.33
C TRP A 189 -2.42 -0.17 16.96
N PRO A 190 -3.30 -0.88 16.24
CA PRO A 190 -2.98 -1.41 14.91
C PRO A 190 -2.49 -0.35 13.92
N HIS A 191 -3.00 0.89 13.97
CA HIS A 191 -2.58 1.97 13.07
C HIS A 191 -1.13 2.45 13.31
N TRP A 192 -0.54 2.17 14.47
CA TRP A 192 0.87 2.45 14.75
C TRP A 192 1.83 1.39 14.19
N LEU A 193 1.31 0.26 13.68
CA LEU A 193 2.14 -0.84 13.20
C LEU A 193 2.65 -0.65 11.76
N ASN A 194 2.25 0.44 11.09
CA ASN A 194 2.62 0.76 9.72
C ASN A 194 4.10 1.20 9.54
N ASP A 195 4.81 1.48 10.64
CA ASP A 195 6.17 2.05 10.67
C ASP A 195 7.29 0.99 10.67
N GLY A 196 7.10 -0.11 9.92
CA GLY A 196 8.14 -1.14 9.73
C GLY A 196 8.53 -1.93 10.98
N GLY A 197 7.74 -1.85 12.06
CA GLY A 197 7.99 -2.57 13.32
C GLY A 197 8.70 -1.76 14.41
N VAL A 198 9.08 -0.49 14.17
CA VAL A 198 9.80 0.33 15.16
C VAL A 198 9.09 0.43 16.52
N PRO A 199 7.76 0.68 16.61
CA PRO A 199 7.06 0.66 17.90
C PRO A 199 7.09 -0.70 18.60
N VAL A 200 7.01 -1.79 17.83
CA VAL A 200 7.12 -3.15 18.37
C VAL A 200 8.51 -3.38 18.93
N GLU A 201 9.56 -3.00 18.20
CA GLU A 201 10.95 -3.10 18.66
C GLU A 201 11.20 -2.26 19.92
N ARG A 202 10.64 -1.06 20.04
CA ARG A 202 10.73 -0.25 21.27
C ARG A 202 10.16 -0.98 22.48
N VAL A 203 8.97 -1.58 22.34
CA VAL A 203 8.35 -2.41 23.39
C VAL A 203 9.25 -3.60 23.75
N ARG A 204 9.84 -4.27 22.76
CA ARG A 204 10.76 -5.41 22.98
C ARG A 204 12.06 -5.00 23.64
N ASN A 205 12.67 -3.90 23.19
CA ASN A 205 13.93 -3.36 23.73
C ASN A 205 13.76 -2.86 25.16
N ALA A 206 12.58 -2.36 25.51
CA ALA A 206 12.20 -2.05 26.89
C ALA A 206 11.94 -3.31 27.75
N GLY A 207 12.06 -4.52 27.18
CA GLY A 207 11.90 -5.81 27.84
C GLY A 207 10.45 -6.19 28.11
N ARG A 208 9.48 -5.64 27.36
CA ARG A 208 8.04 -5.78 27.63
C ARG A 208 7.31 -6.68 26.64
N GLN A 209 6.16 -7.19 27.08
CA GLN A 209 5.25 -7.97 26.24
C GLN A 209 4.40 -7.04 25.37
N LEU A 210 4.03 -7.52 24.18
CA LEU A 210 3.21 -6.79 23.23
C LEU A 210 1.75 -7.26 23.33
N HIS A 211 0.85 -6.29 23.51
CA HIS A 211 -0.59 -6.47 23.34
C HIS A 211 -1.09 -5.70 22.12
N LEU A 212 -1.91 -6.33 21.28
CA LEU A 212 -2.56 -5.68 20.13
C LEU A 212 -4.09 -5.84 20.19
N ASN A 213 -4.79 -4.78 19.82
CA ASN A 213 -6.25 -4.78 19.74
C ASN A 213 -6.71 -5.28 18.36
N GLY A 214 -7.50 -6.35 18.35
CA GLY A 214 -8.37 -6.71 17.22
C GLY A 214 -9.82 -6.32 17.51
N THR A 215 -10.65 -6.35 16.48
CA THR A 215 -12.07 -6.02 16.55
C THR A 215 -12.89 -7.31 16.42
N THR A 216 -12.86 -7.92 15.25
CA THR A 216 -13.80 -8.99 14.84
C THR A 216 -13.28 -10.41 15.11
N GLY A 217 -11.99 -10.56 15.39
CA GLY A 217 -11.37 -11.89 15.54
C GLY A 217 -11.32 -12.69 14.23
N GLN A 218 -11.74 -12.09 13.11
CA GLN A 218 -11.76 -12.74 11.81
C GLN A 218 -10.36 -13.09 11.35
N LEU A 219 -10.28 -14.13 10.52
CA LEU A 219 -9.01 -14.72 10.11
C LEU A 219 -8.05 -13.71 9.46
N LYS A 220 -8.55 -12.84 8.58
CA LYS A 220 -7.71 -11.83 7.89
C LYS A 220 -7.09 -10.85 8.90
N GLU A 221 -7.93 -10.25 9.74
CA GLU A 221 -7.49 -9.32 10.79
C GLU A 221 -6.51 -10.02 11.75
N THR A 222 -6.78 -11.27 12.13
CA THR A 222 -5.92 -12.05 13.02
C THR A 222 -4.55 -12.32 12.39
N VAL A 223 -4.49 -12.70 11.10
CA VAL A 223 -3.22 -12.90 10.39
C VAL A 223 -2.40 -11.61 10.36
N ASP A 224 -3.04 -10.48 10.05
CA ASP A 224 -2.37 -9.18 9.99
C ASP A 224 -1.74 -8.80 11.35
N LEU A 225 -2.45 -9.04 12.46
CA LEU A 225 -1.93 -8.78 13.82
C LEU A 225 -0.80 -9.75 14.22
N LEU A 226 -0.85 -11.00 13.79
CA LEU A 226 0.16 -12.01 14.12
C LEU A 226 1.53 -11.76 13.47
N LEU A 227 1.61 -10.98 12.39
CA LEU A 227 2.87 -10.57 11.76
C LEU A 227 3.80 -9.83 12.73
N HIS A 228 3.26 -9.30 13.83
CA HIS A 228 4.01 -8.57 14.85
C HIS A 228 4.35 -9.42 16.09
N HIS A 229 4.07 -10.72 16.05
CA HIS A 229 4.32 -11.69 17.12
C HIS A 229 3.84 -11.27 18.53
N PRO A 230 2.58 -10.82 18.70
CA PRO A 230 2.08 -10.41 20.01
C PRO A 230 1.98 -11.58 20.99
N GLU A 231 2.21 -11.32 22.29
CA GLU A 231 1.89 -12.29 23.36
C GLU A 231 0.42 -12.22 23.75
N SER A 232 -0.23 -11.09 23.48
CA SER A 232 -1.62 -10.87 23.85
C SER A 232 -2.43 -10.17 22.75
N LEU A 233 -3.65 -10.64 22.56
CA LEU A 233 -4.63 -10.08 21.63
C LEU A 233 -5.95 -9.79 22.35
N SER A 234 -6.64 -8.72 21.97
CA SER A 234 -8.05 -8.51 22.33
C SER A 234 -8.97 -8.64 21.12
N SER A 235 -10.24 -8.98 21.35
CA SER A 235 -11.29 -8.91 20.33
C SER A 235 -12.68 -8.83 20.98
N ASP A 236 -13.62 -8.19 20.28
CA ASP A 236 -15.05 -8.18 20.62
C ASP A 236 -15.69 -9.58 20.42
N ASP A 237 -15.11 -10.39 19.52
CA ASP A 237 -15.50 -11.78 19.25
C ASP A 237 -14.38 -12.77 19.61
N PRO A 238 -14.22 -13.10 20.92
CA PRO A 238 -13.20 -14.05 21.35
C PRO A 238 -13.41 -15.47 20.77
N ALA A 239 -14.64 -15.85 20.40
CA ALA A 239 -14.93 -17.16 19.82
C ALA A 239 -14.40 -17.27 18.37
N GLU A 240 -14.62 -16.24 17.55
CA GLU A 240 -14.04 -16.16 16.20
C GLU A 240 -12.52 -16.04 16.28
N LEU A 241 -11.96 -15.25 17.21
CA LEU A 241 -10.51 -15.15 17.40
C LEU A 241 -9.88 -16.51 17.73
N HIS A 242 -10.46 -17.28 18.65
CA HIS A 242 -10.02 -18.66 18.95
C HIS A 242 -10.07 -19.57 17.72
N ARG A 243 -11.16 -19.48 16.93
CA ARG A 243 -11.31 -20.26 15.69
C ARG A 243 -10.25 -19.86 14.67
N SER A 244 -10.00 -18.57 14.49
CA SER A 244 -8.97 -18.04 13.59
C SER A 244 -7.58 -18.51 13.99
N LEU A 245 -7.19 -18.33 15.26
CA LEU A 245 -5.90 -18.78 15.79
C LEU A 245 -5.72 -20.30 15.60
N ARG A 246 -6.74 -21.10 15.92
CA ARG A 246 -6.68 -22.56 15.70
C ARG A 246 -6.51 -22.90 14.23
N ARG A 247 -7.26 -22.25 13.33
CA ARG A 247 -7.14 -22.48 11.88
C ARG A 247 -5.76 -22.11 11.35
N ILE A 248 -5.17 -21.03 11.84
CA ILE A 248 -3.81 -20.61 11.48
C ILE A 248 -2.80 -21.66 11.97
N GLN A 249 -2.89 -22.07 13.25
CA GLN A 249 -2.06 -23.14 13.83
C GLN A 249 -2.17 -24.46 13.04
N GLU A 250 -3.36 -24.79 12.54
CA GLU A 250 -3.63 -25.98 11.72
C GLU A 250 -3.30 -25.80 10.21
N GLY A 251 -2.89 -24.60 9.77
CA GLY A 251 -2.56 -24.30 8.36
C GLY A 251 -3.78 -24.16 7.43
N ARG A 252 -4.98 -23.87 7.96
CA ARG A 252 -6.27 -23.82 7.24
C ARG A 252 -6.77 -22.39 6.98
N ILE A 253 -6.02 -21.61 6.21
CA ILE A 253 -6.41 -20.24 5.78
C ILE A 253 -7.19 -20.30 4.46
N PRO A 254 -8.50 -19.96 4.38
CA PRO A 254 -9.26 -20.00 3.12
C PRO A 254 -9.42 -18.63 2.45
N ALA A 255 -9.55 -18.67 1.12
CA ALA A 255 -10.04 -17.57 0.31
C ALA A 255 -11.55 -17.30 0.56
N VAL A 256 -11.99 -16.05 0.54
CA VAL A 256 -13.36 -15.60 0.88
C VAL A 256 -14.35 -15.71 -0.30
N SER A 257 -15.61 -16.08 -0.04
CA SER A 257 -16.72 -16.20 -1.02
C SER A 257 -18.02 -15.49 -0.55
N LEU A 258 -18.71 -14.81 -1.48
CA LEU A 258 -19.77 -13.78 -1.26
C LEU A 258 -21.24 -14.27 -1.26
N ALA A 259 -21.50 -15.57 -1.10
CA ALA A 259 -22.84 -16.15 -1.21
C ALA A 259 -23.95 -15.68 -0.22
N PRO A 260 -23.71 -15.05 0.96
CA PRO A 260 -24.80 -14.74 1.90
C PRO A 260 -25.66 -13.50 1.57
N LEU A 261 -25.17 -12.55 0.75
CA LEU A 261 -25.83 -11.25 0.54
C LEU A 261 -27.08 -11.26 -0.35
N ILE A 262 -27.40 -12.39 -1.00
CA ILE A 262 -28.40 -12.45 -2.08
C ILE A 262 -29.76 -13.00 -1.62
N ARG A 263 -29.90 -13.48 -0.37
CA ARG A 263 -31.07 -14.29 0.03
C ARG A 263 -32.31 -13.56 0.58
N SER A 264 -32.36 -12.24 0.69
CA SER A 264 -33.51 -11.54 1.29
C SER A 264 -34.39 -10.72 0.32
N ALA A 265 -34.31 -10.96 -0.99
CA ALA A 265 -35.10 -10.22 -2.00
C ALA A 265 -36.31 -11.02 -2.51
N GLU A 266 -37.30 -11.26 -1.64
CA GLU A 266 -38.68 -11.52 -2.05
C GLU A 266 -39.59 -10.43 -1.45
N GLY A 267 -40.29 -9.68 -2.30
CA GLY A 267 -41.35 -8.75 -1.86
C GLY A 267 -41.14 -7.30 -2.32
N SER A 268 -41.94 -6.91 -3.29
CA SER A 268 -42.08 -5.56 -3.84
C SER A 268 -42.37 -4.45 -2.82
N ARG A 269 -41.43 -3.50 -2.69
CA ARG A 269 -41.56 -2.02 -2.64
C ARG A 269 -40.38 -1.45 -1.85
N LEU A 270 -39.31 -1.03 -2.53
CA LEU A 270 -38.34 -0.10 -1.95
C LEU A 270 -38.99 1.29 -1.88
N GLN A 271 -39.43 1.70 -0.69
CA GLN A 271 -39.71 3.10 -0.37
C GLN A 271 -38.42 3.78 0.08
N ALA A 272 -38.25 5.04 -0.33
CA ALA A 272 -37.07 5.85 -0.11
C ALA A 272 -36.81 6.15 1.39
N GLY A 273 -35.53 6.16 1.77
CA GLY A 273 -35.06 6.80 3.00
C GLY A 273 -34.37 8.12 2.65
N GLU A 274 -35.00 9.23 3.05
CA GLU A 274 -34.54 10.60 2.87
C GLU A 274 -33.22 10.88 3.59
N SER A 275 -32.40 11.72 2.96
CA SER A 275 -31.24 12.38 3.54
C SER A 275 -31.69 13.30 4.68
N ALA A 276 -31.60 12.84 5.92
CA ALA A 276 -31.81 13.66 7.09
C ALA A 276 -30.46 13.92 7.79
N THR A 277 -29.79 14.98 7.32
CA THR A 277 -28.95 15.96 8.04
C THR A 277 -27.71 16.35 7.24
N GLY A 278 -27.74 17.57 6.69
CA GLY A 278 -26.57 18.28 6.19
C GLY A 278 -25.95 17.71 4.91
N VAL A 279 -26.55 17.98 3.75
CA VAL A 279 -25.90 17.74 2.45
C VAL A 279 -24.71 18.71 2.31
N LYS A 280 -23.57 18.30 2.89
CA LYS A 280 -22.21 18.75 2.58
C LYS A 280 -21.41 17.55 2.04
N THR A 281 -22.05 16.69 1.27
CA THR A 281 -21.40 15.53 0.67
C THR A 281 -21.98 15.29 -0.71
N PHE A 282 -21.52 16.10 -1.66
CA PHE A 282 -20.93 15.56 -2.87
C PHE A 282 -19.90 16.58 -3.38
N LEU A 283 -18.62 16.18 -3.37
CA LEU A 283 -17.41 16.96 -3.66
C LEU A 283 -16.99 17.95 -2.57
N ASN A 284 -15.68 18.15 -2.43
CA ASN A 284 -15.02 19.13 -1.57
C ASN A 284 -15.26 20.60 -2.03
N ARG A 285 -16.41 20.92 -2.65
CA ARG A 285 -16.83 22.26 -3.11
C ARG A 285 -18.36 22.39 -3.12
N ASP A 286 -18.89 23.59 -2.92
CA ASP A 286 -20.34 23.88 -2.88
C ASP A 286 -21.01 23.66 -4.25
N TYR A 287 -21.80 22.58 -4.39
CA TYR A 287 -22.61 22.29 -5.58
C TYR A 287 -24.10 22.25 -5.25
N THR A 288 -24.95 22.88 -6.08
CA THR A 288 -26.42 22.85 -5.96
C THR A 288 -27.04 22.25 -7.23
N MET A 289 -27.97 21.29 -7.11
CA MET A 289 -28.64 20.67 -8.27
C MET A 289 -29.66 21.62 -8.94
N LEU A 290 -29.66 21.69 -10.27
CA LEU A 290 -30.59 22.48 -11.08
C LEU A 290 -31.37 21.56 -12.04
N GLU A 291 -32.59 21.19 -11.63
CA GLU A 291 -33.69 20.50 -12.35
C GLU A 291 -33.46 19.10 -12.99
N LEU A 292 -34.41 18.19 -12.75
CA LEU A 292 -34.50 16.84 -13.33
C LEU A 292 -35.48 16.87 -14.52
N PRO A 293 -35.26 16.10 -15.60
CA PRO A 293 -36.26 15.94 -16.65
C PRO A 293 -37.63 15.53 -16.05
N PRO A 294 -38.74 16.17 -16.47
CA PRO A 294 -40.07 15.87 -15.95
C PRO A 294 -40.44 14.38 -16.03
N GLU A 295 -39.94 13.68 -17.04
CA GLU A 295 -40.21 12.28 -17.33
C GLU A 295 -39.59 11.33 -16.29
N LEU A 296 -38.53 11.75 -15.58
CA LEU A 296 -37.88 11.00 -14.50
C LEU A 296 -38.32 11.48 -13.11
N THR A 297 -39.19 12.48 -13.04
CA THR A 297 -39.64 13.07 -11.78
C THR A 297 -40.51 12.09 -10.99
N GLY A 298 -40.17 11.90 -9.71
CA GLY A 298 -40.86 10.97 -8.81
C GLY A 298 -40.30 9.53 -8.80
N GLN A 299 -39.31 9.20 -9.63
CA GLN A 299 -38.64 7.91 -9.60
C GLN A 299 -37.62 7.80 -8.44
N PRO A 300 -37.40 6.60 -7.87
CA PRO A 300 -36.40 6.42 -6.83
C PRO A 300 -34.99 6.65 -7.40
N ARG A 301 -34.23 7.51 -6.71
CA ARG A 301 -32.86 7.90 -7.07
C ARG A 301 -31.88 7.30 -6.07
N TYR A 302 -30.77 6.78 -6.58
CA TYR A 302 -29.70 6.26 -5.75
C TYR A 302 -28.42 7.02 -6.07
N ALA A 303 -27.97 7.83 -5.11
CA ALA A 303 -26.68 8.49 -5.17
C ALA A 303 -25.67 7.63 -4.40
N PHE A 304 -24.64 7.16 -5.09
CA PHE A 304 -23.58 6.37 -4.48
C PHE A 304 -22.41 7.30 -4.18
N ALA A 305 -22.23 7.63 -2.90
CA ALA A 305 -21.26 8.62 -2.47
C ALA A 305 -19.89 7.99 -2.18
N GLY A 306 -18.84 8.65 -2.67
CA GLY A 306 -17.48 8.53 -2.11
C GLY A 306 -16.61 7.41 -2.66
N GLY A 307 -16.28 7.40 -3.95
CA GLY A 307 -15.15 6.58 -4.43
C GLY A 307 -15.43 5.10 -4.66
N ASP A 308 -16.52 4.57 -4.08
CA ASP A 308 -16.77 3.13 -3.95
C ASP A 308 -17.74 2.55 -5.00
N GLY A 309 -18.00 3.26 -6.10
CA GLY A 309 -18.90 2.81 -7.19
C GLY A 309 -18.54 1.43 -7.77
N HIS A 310 -17.26 1.07 -7.73
CA HIS A 310 -16.73 -0.22 -8.17
C HIS A 310 -17.13 -1.39 -7.24
N ARG A 311 -17.65 -1.10 -6.05
CA ARG A 311 -18.15 -2.08 -5.07
C ARG A 311 -19.65 -2.35 -5.21
N ILE A 312 -20.34 -1.62 -6.10
CA ILE A 312 -21.77 -1.80 -6.37
C ILE A 312 -21.96 -3.02 -7.27
N ARG A 313 -22.82 -3.94 -6.83
CA ARG A 313 -23.26 -5.10 -7.62
C ARG A 313 -24.77 -5.23 -7.50
N LEU A 314 -25.51 -4.91 -8.57
CA LEU A 314 -26.96 -5.04 -8.65
C LEU A 314 -27.30 -6.25 -9.52
N ASN A 315 -27.97 -7.25 -8.95
CA ASN A 315 -28.44 -8.41 -9.70
C ASN A 315 -29.93 -8.21 -10.02
N PHE A 316 -30.29 -8.24 -11.31
CA PHE A 316 -31.68 -8.01 -11.71
C PHE A 316 -32.40 -9.33 -11.88
N HIS A 317 -33.48 -9.54 -11.14
CA HIS A 317 -34.28 -10.77 -11.25
C HIS A 317 -35.34 -10.71 -12.36
N LYS A 318 -35.54 -9.53 -12.97
CA LYS A 318 -36.45 -9.27 -14.09
C LYS A 318 -35.82 -8.24 -15.03
N PRO A 319 -36.22 -8.17 -16.31
CA PRO A 319 -35.71 -7.17 -17.23
C PRO A 319 -35.93 -5.74 -16.70
N THR A 320 -34.86 -4.96 -16.62
CA THR A 320 -34.83 -3.66 -15.91
C THR A 320 -34.03 -2.65 -16.72
N VAL A 321 -34.44 -1.38 -16.72
CA VAL A 321 -33.73 -0.27 -17.34
C VAL A 321 -33.22 0.67 -16.26
N ILE A 322 -31.97 1.10 -16.40
CA ILE A 322 -31.38 2.13 -15.55
C ILE A 322 -31.11 3.37 -16.38
N PHE A 323 -31.50 4.53 -15.85
CA PHE A 323 -31.09 5.84 -16.33
C PHE A 323 -30.04 6.42 -15.38
N ALA A 324 -28.91 6.88 -15.92
CA ALA A 324 -27.78 7.37 -15.14
C ALA A 324 -27.14 8.62 -15.77
N ALA A 325 -26.57 9.47 -14.93
CA ALA A 325 -25.68 10.56 -15.36
C ALA A 325 -24.23 10.22 -15.03
N PHE A 326 -23.33 10.55 -15.96
CA PHE A 326 -21.88 10.44 -15.83
C PHE A 326 -21.24 11.80 -16.09
N GLU A 327 -20.28 12.23 -15.27
CA GLU A 327 -19.59 13.52 -15.44
C GLU A 327 -18.43 13.46 -16.48
N TYR A 328 -18.08 14.62 -17.04
CA TYR A 328 -16.80 14.87 -17.69
C TYR A 328 -15.92 15.66 -16.73
N ASN A 329 -14.66 15.27 -16.52
CA ASN A 329 -13.75 16.13 -15.78
C ASN A 329 -13.18 17.25 -16.69
N ASN A 330 -12.61 18.30 -16.09
CA ASN A 330 -12.12 19.51 -16.79
C ASN A 330 -10.94 19.26 -17.76
N SER A 331 -10.47 18.02 -17.82
CA SER A 331 -9.41 17.52 -18.71
C SER A 331 -9.98 16.84 -19.97
N GLY A 332 -11.31 16.72 -20.10
CA GLY A 332 -11.98 16.09 -21.24
C GLY A 332 -12.11 14.56 -21.14
N ASN A 333 -11.79 13.97 -19.99
CA ASN A 333 -11.86 12.51 -19.78
C ASN A 333 -13.21 12.11 -19.14
N TRP A 334 -13.68 10.90 -19.48
CA TRP A 334 -14.93 10.32 -18.98
C TRP A 334 -14.81 9.81 -17.54
N SER A 335 -15.94 9.70 -16.83
CA SER A 335 -16.01 9.24 -15.43
C SER A 335 -15.60 7.78 -15.19
N PHE A 336 -15.59 6.92 -16.22
CA PHE A 336 -15.08 5.54 -16.10
C PHE A 336 -13.57 5.55 -15.99
N ALA A 337 -13.06 4.78 -15.03
CA ALA A 337 -11.70 4.96 -14.59
C ALA A 337 -10.62 4.42 -15.58
N ASP A 338 -10.97 3.99 -16.80
CA ASP A 338 -10.05 3.63 -17.93
C ASP A 338 -10.10 4.68 -19.03
N GLY A 339 -10.88 5.75 -18.82
CA GLY A 339 -11.14 6.77 -19.82
C GLY A 339 -12.13 6.33 -20.90
N ARG A 340 -12.74 5.14 -20.82
CA ARG A 340 -13.80 4.74 -21.74
C ARG A 340 -15.07 5.57 -21.50
N SER A 341 -15.80 5.81 -22.57
CA SER A 341 -17.09 6.48 -22.50
C SER A 341 -18.16 5.53 -21.96
N PRO A 342 -19.30 6.04 -21.44
CA PRO A 342 -20.43 5.21 -21.11
C PRO A 342 -20.89 4.33 -22.30
N ALA A 343 -20.75 4.82 -23.54
CA ALA A 343 -21.03 4.05 -24.76
C ALA A 343 -20.19 2.78 -24.87
N ASP A 344 -18.90 2.86 -24.56
CA ASP A 344 -17.97 1.73 -24.59
C ASP A 344 -18.25 0.71 -23.46
N ALA A 345 -19.04 1.12 -22.46
CA ALA A 345 -19.56 0.29 -21.37
C ALA A 345 -21.01 -0.18 -21.63
N GLY A 346 -21.49 -0.08 -22.87
CA GLY A 346 -22.82 -0.54 -23.28
C GLY A 346 -23.98 0.33 -22.80
N TRP A 347 -23.70 1.59 -22.42
CA TRP A 347 -24.73 2.56 -22.10
C TRP A 347 -25.08 3.39 -23.33
N HIS A 348 -26.36 3.70 -23.51
CA HIS A 348 -26.86 4.42 -24.66
C HIS A 348 -27.14 5.86 -24.27
N LEU A 349 -26.58 6.79 -25.04
CA LEU A 349 -26.77 8.21 -24.82
C LEU A 349 -28.24 8.54 -25.10
N TRP A 350 -28.89 9.17 -24.13
CA TRP A 350 -30.30 9.54 -24.24
C TRP A 350 -30.47 11.03 -24.47
N ARG A 351 -29.81 11.86 -23.67
CA ARG A 351 -29.83 13.32 -23.81
C ARG A 351 -28.46 13.92 -23.51
N GLU A 352 -27.98 14.75 -24.42
CA GLU A 352 -26.75 15.51 -24.23
C GLU A 352 -27.00 16.76 -23.39
N ASN A 353 -26.01 17.14 -22.57
CA ASN A 353 -25.98 18.41 -21.85
C ASN A 353 -27.23 18.68 -20.99
N ALA A 354 -27.91 17.60 -20.58
CA ALA A 354 -29.21 17.61 -19.93
C ALA A 354 -29.15 18.01 -18.45
N TYR A 355 -27.96 18.04 -17.86
CA TYR A 355 -27.70 18.45 -16.48
C TYR A 355 -26.77 19.67 -16.45
N ARG A 356 -26.93 20.62 -15.50
CA ARG A 356 -26.06 21.80 -15.32
C ARG A 356 -25.61 21.96 -13.86
N GLY A 357 -24.31 21.99 -13.61
CA GLY A 357 -23.69 22.36 -12.32
C GLY A 357 -22.91 23.68 -12.39
N THR A 358 -22.73 24.35 -11.25
CA THR A 358 -21.87 25.55 -11.13
C THR A 358 -20.50 25.16 -10.56
N SER A 359 -19.39 25.53 -11.20
CA SER A 359 -18.06 25.41 -10.60
C SER A 359 -17.55 26.75 -10.08
N ASN A 360 -16.81 26.68 -8.97
CA ASN A 360 -15.88 27.65 -8.40
C ASN A 360 -16.29 29.14 -8.39
N PRO A 361 -16.43 29.76 -7.20
CA PRO A 361 -16.31 31.21 -7.09
C PRO A 361 -14.84 31.59 -7.35
N GLY A 362 -14.44 31.81 -8.61
CA GLY A 362 -13.09 32.27 -8.94
C GLY A 362 -12.57 31.99 -10.35
N THR A 363 -13.30 31.27 -11.21
CA THR A 363 -12.93 31.12 -12.63
C THR A 363 -14.12 31.52 -13.50
N ASP A 364 -13.91 32.40 -14.47
CA ASP A 364 -14.93 32.93 -15.38
C ASP A 364 -15.91 31.86 -15.91
N ASP A 365 -17.11 31.83 -15.31
CA ASP A 365 -18.45 31.62 -15.88
C ASP A 365 -18.70 30.52 -16.95
N LYS A 366 -18.04 29.36 -16.90
CA LYS A 366 -18.42 28.19 -17.72
C LYS A 366 -19.22 27.16 -16.90
N PRO A 367 -20.54 26.99 -17.15
CA PRO A 367 -21.32 25.97 -16.46
C PRO A 367 -20.91 24.56 -16.87
N HIS A 368 -20.76 23.65 -15.89
CA HIS A 368 -20.54 22.24 -16.17
C HIS A 368 -21.84 21.61 -16.66
N ARG A 369 -21.77 20.79 -17.71
CA ARG A 369 -22.92 20.07 -18.24
C ARG A 369 -22.63 18.58 -18.32
N ALA A 370 -23.60 17.73 -17.95
CA ALA A 370 -23.47 16.28 -18.03
C ALA A 370 -24.57 15.67 -18.91
N ASN A 371 -24.25 14.52 -19.50
CA ASN A 371 -25.14 13.74 -20.38
C ASN A 371 -25.90 12.69 -19.56
N ILE A 372 -27.12 12.37 -19.97
CA ILE A 372 -27.91 11.26 -19.40
C ILE A 372 -27.87 10.06 -20.36
N TRP A 373 -27.67 8.89 -19.78
CA TRP A 373 -27.53 7.61 -20.45
C TRP A 373 -28.52 6.60 -19.90
N TYR A 374 -28.85 5.57 -20.67
CA TYR A 374 -29.59 4.42 -20.17
C TYR A 374 -28.97 3.10 -20.59
N ARG A 375 -29.28 2.04 -19.86
CA ARG A 375 -28.96 0.66 -20.23
C ARG A 375 -30.07 -0.29 -19.78
N GLU A 376 -30.43 -1.22 -20.66
CA GLU A 376 -31.34 -2.32 -20.35
C GLU A 376 -30.53 -3.53 -19.86
N PHE A 377 -31.02 -4.18 -18.81
CA PHE A 377 -30.47 -5.38 -18.21
C PHE A 377 -31.50 -6.50 -18.28
N ALA A 378 -31.10 -7.67 -18.77
CA ALA A 378 -31.94 -8.86 -18.77
C ALA A 378 -32.16 -9.41 -17.35
N ALA A 379 -33.15 -10.28 -17.19
CA ALA A 379 -33.25 -11.09 -15.98
C ALA A 379 -31.96 -11.91 -15.81
N SER A 380 -31.47 -12.03 -14.57
CA SER A 380 -30.18 -12.61 -14.14
C SER A 380 -28.91 -11.84 -14.48
N GLN A 381 -28.99 -10.74 -15.24
CA GLN A 381 -27.81 -9.89 -15.45
C GLN A 381 -27.45 -9.09 -14.20
N THR A 382 -26.16 -8.78 -14.11
CA THR A 382 -25.58 -8.04 -13.01
C THR A 382 -25.05 -6.71 -13.53
N LEU A 383 -25.42 -5.60 -12.91
CA LEU A 383 -24.67 -4.34 -13.04
C LEU A 383 -23.58 -4.31 -11.98
N SER A 384 -22.33 -4.20 -12.41
CA SER A 384 -21.19 -3.97 -11.53
C SER A 384 -20.13 -3.12 -12.21
N GLY A 385 -19.08 -2.70 -11.48
CA GLY A 385 -17.98 -1.94 -12.06
C GLY A 385 -18.35 -0.50 -12.46
N MET A 386 -19.27 0.13 -11.73
CA MET A 386 -19.64 1.52 -11.97
C MET A 386 -18.53 2.48 -11.53
N PRO A 387 -18.38 3.63 -12.20
CA PRO A 387 -17.32 4.55 -11.87
C PRO A 387 -17.51 5.15 -10.48
N PRO A 388 -16.43 5.65 -9.85
CA PRO A 388 -16.50 6.32 -8.56
C PRO A 388 -17.51 7.48 -8.50
N TRP A 389 -17.80 8.11 -9.64
CA TRP A 389 -18.66 9.29 -9.77
C TRP A 389 -19.74 9.08 -10.83
N TRP A 390 -20.88 8.50 -10.42
CA TRP A 390 -22.08 8.36 -11.24
C TRP A 390 -23.32 8.57 -10.38
N VAL A 391 -24.42 8.96 -11.01
CA VAL A 391 -25.71 9.12 -10.32
C VAL A 391 -26.74 8.25 -11.00
N CYS A 392 -27.32 7.31 -10.25
CA CYS A 392 -28.48 6.55 -10.71
C CYS A 392 -29.73 7.42 -10.58
N LEU A 393 -30.28 7.84 -11.72
CA LEU A 393 -31.41 8.76 -11.78
C LEU A 393 -32.75 8.03 -11.71
N ALA A 394 -32.84 6.81 -12.25
CA ALA A 394 -34.02 5.96 -12.13
C ALA A 394 -33.69 4.50 -12.41
N ILE A 395 -34.43 3.59 -11.77
CA ILE A 395 -34.46 2.15 -12.06
C ILE A 395 -35.93 1.78 -12.30
N MET A 396 -36.26 1.23 -13.46
CA MET A 396 -37.64 0.90 -13.82
C MET A 396 -37.73 -0.36 -14.67
N ASP A 397 -38.91 -0.96 -14.76
CA ASP A 397 -39.13 -2.05 -15.70
C ASP A 397 -39.16 -1.55 -17.16
N VAL A 398 -38.87 -2.47 -18.10
CA VAL A 398 -38.80 -2.15 -19.54
C VAL A 398 -40.11 -1.54 -20.06
N PRO A 399 -41.32 -2.05 -19.74
CA PRO A 399 -42.56 -1.41 -20.16
C PRO A 399 -42.69 0.06 -19.70
N SER A 400 -42.33 0.37 -18.46
CA SER A 400 -42.36 1.74 -17.96
C SER A 400 -41.36 2.62 -18.71
N ALA A 401 -40.16 2.11 -19.00
CA ALA A 401 -39.14 2.83 -19.77
C ALA A 401 -39.58 3.12 -21.22
N THR A 402 -40.38 2.25 -21.85
CA THR A 402 -40.90 2.50 -23.21
C THR A 402 -41.85 3.69 -23.32
N THR A 403 -42.36 4.20 -22.19
CA THR A 403 -43.17 5.43 -22.18
C THR A 403 -42.34 6.71 -22.20
N ILE A 404 -41.02 6.60 -22.03
CA ILE A 404 -40.07 7.73 -22.02
C ILE A 404 -39.63 8.04 -23.45
N ASP A 405 -39.86 9.27 -23.89
CA ASP A 405 -39.50 9.72 -25.24
C ASP A 405 -37.98 9.60 -25.50
N GLY A 406 -37.61 8.98 -26.62
CA GLY A 406 -36.22 8.72 -27.01
C GLY A 406 -35.58 7.46 -26.40
N PHE A 407 -36.27 6.70 -25.54
CA PHE A 407 -35.80 5.37 -25.12
C PHE A 407 -36.09 4.32 -26.22
N GLN A 408 -35.13 3.42 -26.49
CA GLN A 408 -35.29 2.32 -27.43
C GLN A 408 -35.08 0.97 -26.73
N PRO A 409 -36.11 0.08 -26.71
CA PRO A 409 -36.02 -1.22 -26.04
C PRO A 409 -35.17 -2.22 -26.85
N GLY A 410 -34.61 -3.21 -26.15
CA GLY A 410 -33.85 -4.32 -26.76
C GLY A 410 -32.36 -4.05 -26.92
N LEU A 411 -31.87 -2.95 -26.33
CA LEU A 411 -30.45 -2.58 -26.31
C LEU A 411 -29.74 -3.22 -25.10
N ILE A 412 -29.69 -4.55 -25.09
CA ILE A 412 -28.98 -5.35 -24.10
C ILE A 412 -27.53 -5.52 -24.59
N SER A 413 -26.57 -5.00 -23.84
CA SER A 413 -25.13 -5.19 -24.12
C SER A 413 -24.59 -6.41 -23.36
N ASP A 414 -23.91 -7.31 -24.08
CA ASP A 414 -23.21 -8.50 -23.55
C ASP A 414 -21.89 -8.20 -22.83
N ILE A 415 -21.53 -6.92 -22.69
CA ILE A 415 -20.21 -6.51 -22.19
C ILE A 415 -20.33 -6.10 -20.71
N ASP A 416 -19.75 -6.92 -19.82
CA ASP A 416 -19.34 -6.48 -18.49
C ASP A 416 -18.39 -5.30 -18.66
N PRO A 417 -18.61 -4.13 -18.04
CA PRO A 417 -17.64 -3.04 -18.12
C PRO A 417 -16.33 -3.46 -17.40
N PRO A 418 -15.16 -3.46 -18.07
CA PRO A 418 -13.88 -3.52 -17.38
C PRO A 418 -13.78 -2.44 -16.31
N LEU A 419 -13.15 -2.75 -15.18
CA LEU A 419 -12.93 -1.91 -14.00
C LEU A 419 -11.76 -0.95 -14.15
N PRO A 420 -12.02 0.38 -14.08
CA PRO A 420 -10.96 1.38 -14.21
C PRO A 420 -10.14 1.76 -13.00
N ARG A 421 -9.00 2.42 -13.16
CA ARG A 421 -8.30 3.18 -12.09
C ARG A 421 -7.82 4.54 -12.62
N ASN A 422 -7.97 5.64 -11.85
CA ASN A 422 -7.03 6.80 -11.71
C ASN A 422 -7.61 7.97 -10.87
N SER A 423 -6.86 8.79 -10.10
CA SER A 423 -5.39 8.85 -9.91
C SER A 423 -4.99 9.20 -8.45
N PRO A 424 -4.46 8.22 -7.70
CA PRO A 424 -3.74 8.39 -6.42
C PRO A 424 -2.43 9.23 -6.52
N ASP A 425 -2.11 9.73 -7.71
CA ASP A 425 -0.86 10.34 -8.16
C ASP A 425 -0.37 11.54 -7.35
N GLN A 426 -1.27 12.35 -6.80
CA GLN A 426 -0.93 13.50 -5.97
C GLN A 426 -0.76 13.14 -4.49
N GLU A 427 -1.65 12.33 -3.91
CA GLU A 427 -1.56 11.94 -2.51
C GLU A 427 -0.38 11.00 -2.24
N LEU A 428 0.00 10.15 -3.19
CA LEU A 428 1.12 9.21 -3.00
C LEU A 428 2.49 9.79 -3.24
N ALA A 429 2.57 10.94 -3.91
CA ALA A 429 3.80 11.71 -4.04
C ALA A 429 4.20 12.37 -2.70
N GLU A 430 3.26 12.49 -1.74
CA GLU A 430 3.47 13.12 -0.42
C GLU A 430 3.83 12.12 0.70
N LEU A 431 3.53 10.83 0.56
CA LEU A 431 3.44 9.89 1.69
C LEU A 431 4.72 9.11 2.08
N ARG A 432 5.86 9.29 1.39
CA ARG A 432 7.17 8.85 1.93
C ARG A 432 8.23 9.91 1.57
N PRO A 433 8.69 10.74 2.53
CA PRO A 433 9.91 11.52 2.32
C PRO A 433 11.06 10.58 1.93
N LEU A 434 12.05 11.07 1.18
CA LEU A 434 13.25 10.27 0.90
C LEU A 434 13.82 9.79 2.23
N ALA A 435 14.04 8.49 2.38
CA ALA A 435 14.56 7.88 3.59
C ALA A 435 16.08 8.10 3.68
N ILE A 436 16.48 9.36 3.88
CA ILE A 436 17.87 9.80 3.90
C ILE A 436 18.17 10.38 5.28
N PRO A 437 19.23 9.92 5.97
CA PRO A 437 19.63 10.50 7.24
C PRO A 437 20.07 11.96 7.06
N GLU A 438 20.16 12.72 8.15
CA GLU A 438 20.74 14.05 8.09
C GLU A 438 22.24 13.96 7.78
N ILE A 439 22.63 14.40 6.58
CA ILE A 439 24.03 14.33 6.14
C ILE A 439 24.73 15.67 6.42
N ALA A 440 25.49 15.69 7.52
CA ALA A 440 26.18 16.88 8.04
C ALA A 440 27.60 17.09 7.48
N SER A 441 28.19 16.10 6.80
CA SER A 441 29.55 16.18 6.24
C SER A 441 29.74 15.27 5.03
N GLN A 442 30.83 15.51 4.27
CA GLN A 442 31.25 14.65 3.16
C GLN A 442 31.50 13.20 3.62
N GLN A 443 32.15 13.03 4.77
CA GLN A 443 32.42 11.71 5.33
C GLN A 443 31.13 10.97 5.73
N ALA A 444 30.14 11.68 6.26
CA ALA A 444 28.83 11.10 6.56
C ALA A 444 28.09 10.71 5.26
N PHE A 445 28.26 11.46 4.17
CA PHE A 445 27.71 11.13 2.85
C PHE A 445 28.33 9.84 2.30
N GLU A 446 29.66 9.71 2.38
CA GLU A 446 30.39 8.52 1.94
C GLU A 446 30.01 7.28 2.76
N LEU A 447 29.85 7.42 4.08
CA LEU A 447 29.38 6.33 4.95
C LEU A 447 27.97 5.90 4.58
N PHE A 448 27.05 6.86 4.42
CA PHE A 448 25.70 6.60 3.93
C PHE A 448 25.75 5.83 2.60
N GLN A 449 26.53 6.30 1.64
CA GLN A 449 26.64 5.61 0.35
C GLN A 449 27.18 4.17 0.49
N ALA A 450 28.19 3.95 1.34
CA ALA A 450 28.76 2.63 1.58
C ALA A 450 27.73 1.67 2.21
N GLU A 451 27.02 2.12 3.25
CA GLU A 451 25.98 1.34 3.92
C GLU A 451 24.82 1.00 2.97
N ARG A 452 24.35 1.99 2.19
CA ARG A 452 23.27 1.78 1.23
C ARG A 452 23.66 0.85 0.10
N ARG A 453 24.90 0.90 -0.39
CA ARG A 453 25.44 -0.07 -1.36
C ARG A 453 25.47 -1.49 -0.77
N GLN A 454 25.97 -1.65 0.45
CA GLN A 454 25.96 -2.97 1.12
C GLN A 454 24.54 -3.52 1.28
N LEU A 455 23.59 -2.67 1.67
CA LEU A 455 22.19 -3.06 1.79
C LEU A 455 21.58 -3.47 0.45
N PHE A 456 21.86 -2.72 -0.62
CA PHE A 456 21.41 -3.06 -1.97
C PHE A 456 21.94 -4.44 -2.40
N ALA A 457 23.24 -4.67 -2.23
CA ALA A 457 23.85 -5.96 -2.56
C ALA A 457 23.23 -7.13 -1.76
N LYS A 458 22.91 -6.90 -0.49
CA LYS A 458 22.30 -7.91 0.38
C LYS A 458 20.83 -8.18 0.07
N ARG A 459 20.05 -7.15 -0.26
CA ARG A 459 18.57 -7.23 -0.36
C ARG A 459 18.08 -7.42 -1.79
N LEU A 460 18.78 -6.86 -2.77
CA LEU A 460 18.29 -6.75 -4.14
C LEU A 460 19.02 -7.65 -5.12
N MET A 461 20.27 -8.02 -4.85
CA MET A 461 21.05 -8.90 -5.74
C MET A 461 20.86 -10.36 -5.37
N TYR A 462 20.75 -11.20 -6.40
CA TYR A 462 20.78 -12.65 -6.24
C TYR A 462 22.20 -13.12 -5.93
N GLN A 463 22.34 -14.10 -5.03
CA GLN A 463 23.65 -14.62 -4.62
C GLN A 463 23.88 -15.99 -5.24
N TYR A 464 24.77 -16.05 -6.23
CA TYR A 464 25.22 -17.33 -6.78
C TYR A 464 26.18 -18.02 -5.79
N SER A 465 26.05 -19.35 -5.67
CA SER A 465 26.94 -20.17 -4.85
C SER A 465 28.36 -20.25 -5.40
N GLU A 466 28.52 -20.02 -6.71
CA GLU A 466 29.80 -20.06 -7.42
C GLU A 466 29.94 -18.84 -8.35
N THR A 467 31.17 -18.49 -8.69
CA THR A 467 31.46 -17.41 -9.63
C THR A 467 31.33 -17.91 -11.06
N PRO A 468 30.47 -17.31 -11.90
CA PRO A 468 30.35 -17.71 -13.29
C PRO A 468 31.64 -17.50 -14.08
N VAL A 469 31.86 -18.33 -15.08
CA VAL A 469 32.98 -18.25 -16.02
C VAL A 469 32.55 -17.48 -17.26
N ILE A 470 33.35 -16.52 -17.70
CA ILE A 470 33.10 -15.74 -18.91
C ILE A 470 33.98 -16.28 -20.05
N ARG A 471 33.36 -16.63 -21.18
CA ARG A 471 34.06 -17.13 -22.38
C ARG A 471 33.64 -16.36 -23.62
N MET A 472 34.61 -15.86 -24.39
CA MET A 472 34.34 -15.38 -25.73
C MET A 472 34.06 -16.58 -26.65
N THR A 473 32.93 -16.57 -27.35
CA THR A 473 32.46 -17.72 -28.14
C THR A 473 32.35 -17.43 -29.63
N HIS A 474 32.09 -16.18 -30.00
CA HIS A 474 31.97 -15.77 -31.39
C HIS A 474 32.56 -14.37 -31.61
N SER A 475 33.03 -14.10 -32.83
CA SER A 475 33.47 -12.78 -33.26
C SER A 475 33.16 -12.59 -34.73
N ALA A 476 32.54 -11.48 -35.08
CA ALA A 476 32.18 -11.14 -36.46
C ALA A 476 32.33 -9.64 -36.71
N SER A 477 32.76 -9.27 -37.92
CA SER A 477 32.82 -7.88 -38.37
C SER A 477 31.71 -7.57 -39.36
N ARG A 478 31.03 -6.44 -39.17
CA ARG A 478 30.05 -5.91 -40.11
C ARG A 478 30.06 -4.38 -40.09
N ASP A 479 30.02 -3.77 -41.28
CA ASP A 479 29.95 -2.31 -41.46
C ASP A 479 31.02 -1.53 -40.68
N GLY A 480 32.24 -2.07 -40.60
CA GLY A 480 33.39 -1.47 -39.91
C GLY A 480 33.36 -1.56 -38.37
N ILE A 481 32.45 -2.38 -37.81
CA ILE A 481 32.37 -2.69 -36.38
C ILE A 481 32.59 -4.20 -36.20
N ARG A 482 33.55 -4.56 -35.34
CA ARG A 482 33.73 -5.93 -34.84
C ARG A 482 32.84 -6.13 -33.61
N GLN A 483 32.03 -7.18 -33.63
CA GLN A 483 31.21 -7.63 -32.51
C GLN A 483 31.74 -8.95 -31.99
N ASP A 484 32.19 -8.96 -30.74
CA ASP A 484 32.57 -10.16 -30.01
C ASP A 484 31.42 -10.58 -29.08
N GLU A 485 31.06 -11.86 -29.07
CA GLU A 485 30.03 -12.45 -28.19
C GLU A 485 30.69 -13.22 -27.04
N PHE A 486 30.22 -12.97 -25.83
CA PHE A 486 30.65 -13.63 -24.61
C PHE A 486 29.49 -14.40 -23.99
N HIS A 487 29.75 -15.62 -23.55
CA HIS A 487 28.83 -16.42 -22.74
C HIS A 487 29.29 -16.35 -21.28
N VAL A 488 28.33 -16.14 -20.39
CA VAL A 488 28.50 -16.27 -18.95
C VAL A 488 27.93 -17.62 -18.54
N GLU A 489 28.78 -18.51 -18.03
CA GLU A 489 28.47 -19.92 -17.77
C GLU A 489 28.57 -20.24 -16.28
N LEU A 490 27.66 -21.07 -15.78
CA LEU A 490 27.68 -21.63 -14.43
C LEU A 490 27.37 -23.13 -14.54
N ASP A 491 28.18 -23.98 -13.92
CA ASP A 491 28.06 -25.45 -14.01
C ASP A 491 28.02 -26.02 -15.45
N GLY A 492 28.67 -25.33 -16.40
CA GLY A 492 28.67 -25.71 -17.81
C GLY A 492 27.40 -25.33 -18.58
N GLU A 493 26.45 -24.67 -17.94
CA GLU A 493 25.23 -24.13 -18.55
C GLU A 493 25.37 -22.62 -18.77
N ARG A 494 24.85 -22.15 -19.91
CA ARG A 494 24.88 -20.72 -20.25
C ARG A 494 23.79 -19.97 -19.48
N LEU A 495 24.20 -19.02 -18.63
CA LEU A 495 23.28 -18.12 -17.93
C LEU A 495 22.74 -17.03 -18.86
N PHE A 496 23.64 -16.26 -19.49
CA PHE A 496 23.29 -15.17 -20.41
C PHE A 496 24.48 -14.81 -21.29
N ARG A 497 24.29 -13.81 -22.15
CA ARG A 497 25.32 -13.31 -23.07
C ARG A 497 25.52 -11.82 -22.93
N PHE A 498 26.69 -11.37 -23.31
CA PHE A 498 26.93 -9.96 -23.58
C PHE A 498 27.88 -9.81 -24.77
N PHE A 499 27.93 -8.61 -25.32
CA PHE A 499 28.60 -8.33 -26.58
C PHE A 499 29.57 -7.18 -26.39
N ARG A 500 30.72 -7.24 -27.06
CA ARG A 500 31.66 -6.13 -27.16
C ARG A 500 31.72 -5.64 -28.60
N LEU A 501 31.50 -4.35 -28.81
CA LEU A 501 31.53 -3.71 -30.12
C LEU A 501 32.74 -2.79 -30.18
N VAL A 502 33.60 -3.02 -31.16
CA VAL A 502 34.84 -2.29 -31.39
C VAL A 502 34.82 -1.74 -32.81
N SER A 503 35.06 -0.44 -32.97
CA SER A 503 35.27 0.11 -34.32
C SER A 503 36.59 -0.41 -34.87
N GLU A 504 36.61 -0.87 -36.13
CA GLU A 504 37.85 -1.32 -36.78
C GLU A 504 38.90 -0.21 -36.93
N LYS A 505 38.50 1.05 -36.71
CA LYS A 505 39.41 2.20 -36.66
C LYS A 505 40.18 2.30 -35.33
N GLN A 506 39.71 1.63 -34.27
CA GLN A 506 40.35 1.64 -32.96
C GLN A 506 41.51 0.64 -32.95
N THR A 507 42.66 1.06 -32.41
CA THR A 507 43.80 0.16 -32.26
C THR A 507 43.70 -0.61 -30.93
N ALA A 508 44.18 -1.86 -30.93
CA ALA A 508 44.17 -2.71 -29.74
C ALA A 508 45.16 -2.27 -28.64
N SER A 509 46.06 -1.32 -28.94
CA SER A 509 47.03 -0.78 -27.98
C SER A 509 46.52 0.43 -27.18
N ASP A 510 45.47 1.09 -27.65
CA ASP A 510 44.93 2.29 -27.03
C ASP A 510 43.88 1.95 -25.98
N ARG A 511 43.81 2.76 -24.92
CA ARG A 511 42.69 2.75 -23.96
C ARG A 511 41.58 3.67 -24.46
N HIS A 512 40.36 3.15 -24.52
CA HIS A 512 39.20 3.81 -25.08
C HIS A 512 38.21 4.20 -24.01
N ALA A 513 37.59 5.37 -24.18
CA ALA A 513 36.37 5.69 -23.45
C ALA A 513 35.31 4.62 -23.79
N THR A 514 34.65 4.11 -22.76
CA THR A 514 33.83 2.90 -22.86
C THR A 514 32.41 3.19 -22.43
N ILE A 515 31.41 2.66 -23.15
CA ILE A 515 30.01 2.76 -22.77
C ILE A 515 29.42 1.34 -22.62
N VAL A 516 28.87 1.06 -21.44
CA VAL A 516 28.11 -0.17 -21.20
C VAL A 516 26.61 0.11 -21.38
N CYS A 517 26.02 -0.54 -22.37
CA CYS A 517 24.61 -0.44 -22.72
C CYS A 517 23.83 -1.62 -22.13
N PHE A 518 22.83 -1.32 -21.31
CA PHE A 518 21.92 -2.32 -20.77
C PHE A 518 20.65 -2.41 -21.61
N MET A 519 20.23 -3.64 -21.92
CA MET A 519 19.05 -3.89 -22.73
C MET A 519 17.76 -3.53 -21.98
N GLY A 520 16.85 -2.83 -22.66
CA GLY A 520 15.48 -2.57 -22.21
C GLY A 520 14.62 -3.83 -22.14
N HIS A 521 13.34 -3.67 -21.80
CA HIS A 521 12.37 -4.76 -21.85
C HIS A 521 12.08 -5.11 -23.32
N GLY A 522 12.83 -6.05 -23.88
CA GLY A 522 12.83 -6.31 -25.32
C GLY A 522 13.89 -7.33 -25.73
N LYS A 523 14.43 -7.18 -26.94
CA LYS A 523 15.39 -8.14 -27.51
C LYS A 523 16.73 -7.48 -27.78
N VAL A 524 17.81 -8.24 -27.66
CA VAL A 524 19.18 -7.69 -27.77
C VAL A 524 19.45 -7.07 -29.15
N LYS A 525 18.78 -7.57 -30.19
CA LYS A 525 18.80 -6.98 -31.54
C LYS A 525 18.38 -5.50 -31.55
N GLN A 526 17.48 -5.08 -30.68
CA GLN A 526 17.05 -3.69 -30.55
C GLN A 526 18.17 -2.77 -30.05
N LEU A 527 19.09 -3.33 -29.27
CA LEU A 527 20.27 -2.64 -28.75
C LEU A 527 21.44 -2.67 -29.76
N LEU A 528 21.59 -3.77 -30.51
CA LEU A 528 22.74 -4.04 -31.39
C LEU A 528 22.54 -3.64 -32.85
N GLU A 529 21.33 -3.67 -33.39
CA GLU A 529 21.12 -3.63 -34.85
C GLU A 529 19.93 -2.76 -35.28
N ASP A 530 18.80 -2.84 -34.58
CA ASP A 530 17.55 -2.26 -35.03
C ASP A 530 17.39 -0.78 -34.63
N THR A 531 17.75 0.12 -35.56
CA THR A 531 17.65 1.58 -35.39
C THR A 531 16.22 2.10 -35.31
N ASN A 532 15.23 1.32 -35.74
CA ASN A 532 13.82 1.70 -35.70
C ASN A 532 13.11 1.22 -34.43
N SER A 533 13.79 0.40 -33.62
CA SER A 533 13.30 0.03 -32.29
C SER A 533 13.36 1.22 -31.34
N TYR A 534 12.61 1.15 -30.24
CA TYR A 534 12.67 2.18 -29.19
C TYR A 534 14.04 2.28 -28.49
N GLN A 535 14.92 1.29 -28.67
CA GLN A 535 16.30 1.32 -28.17
C GLN A 535 17.30 1.87 -29.22
N HIS A 536 16.83 2.11 -30.45
CA HIS A 536 17.55 2.74 -31.56
C HIS A 536 18.93 2.17 -31.90
N ALA A 537 19.16 0.88 -31.65
CA ALA A 537 20.48 0.26 -31.78
C ALA A 537 21.58 1.07 -31.08
N CYS A 538 21.29 1.63 -29.89
CA CYS A 538 22.15 2.63 -29.28
C CYS A 538 23.58 2.12 -29.05
N ALA A 539 23.79 0.84 -28.76
CA ALA A 539 25.14 0.27 -28.63
C ALA A 539 25.95 0.37 -29.93
N LEU A 540 25.33 0.06 -31.07
CA LEU A 540 25.95 0.22 -32.38
C LEU A 540 26.24 1.70 -32.70
N GLN A 541 25.34 2.60 -32.31
CA GLN A 541 25.51 4.03 -32.54
C GLN A 541 26.66 4.61 -31.72
N PHE A 542 26.82 4.19 -30.46
CA PHE A 542 27.99 4.56 -29.65
C PHE A 542 29.29 3.99 -30.21
N ALA A 543 29.29 2.74 -30.68
CA ALA A 543 30.47 2.16 -31.33
C ALA A 543 30.87 2.94 -32.60
N ARG A 544 29.88 3.38 -33.39
CA ARG A 544 30.09 4.27 -34.56
C ARG A 544 30.57 5.65 -34.17
N ALA A 545 30.20 6.15 -32.99
CA ALA A 545 30.71 7.39 -32.42
C ALA A 545 32.13 7.27 -31.84
N GLY A 546 32.73 6.08 -31.86
CA GLY A 546 34.13 5.86 -31.49
C GLY A 546 34.35 5.38 -30.05
N TYR A 547 33.29 5.01 -29.34
CA TYR A 547 33.41 4.38 -28.03
C TYR A 547 33.70 2.88 -28.17
N LEU A 548 34.46 2.32 -27.23
CA LEU A 548 34.41 0.88 -26.97
C LEU A 548 33.07 0.59 -26.29
N VAL A 549 32.29 -0.36 -26.79
CA VAL A 549 30.93 -0.59 -26.27
C VAL A 549 30.77 -2.01 -25.76
N TYR A 550 30.11 -2.14 -24.62
CA TYR A 550 29.64 -3.42 -24.11
C TYR A 550 28.12 -3.41 -24.04
N ALA A 551 27.45 -4.48 -24.46
CA ALA A 551 26.00 -4.57 -24.52
C ALA A 551 25.53 -5.86 -23.84
N MET A 552 24.72 -5.73 -22.78
CA MET A 552 24.26 -6.87 -21.99
C MET A 552 22.88 -7.35 -22.46
N GLU A 553 22.73 -8.65 -22.72
CA GLU A 553 21.42 -9.31 -22.90
C GLU A 553 20.83 -9.66 -21.52
N ASN A 554 19.51 -9.55 -21.38
CA ASN A 554 18.82 -9.95 -20.15
C ASN A 554 18.45 -11.44 -20.23
N VAL A 555 18.81 -12.21 -19.20
CA VAL A 555 18.48 -13.65 -19.10
C VAL A 555 16.98 -13.91 -19.24
N GLY A 556 16.59 -14.95 -19.97
CA GLY A 556 15.19 -15.31 -20.21
C GLY A 556 14.48 -14.46 -21.27
N MET A 557 15.20 -13.55 -21.94
CA MET A 557 14.71 -12.71 -23.04
C MET A 557 15.48 -12.96 -24.35
N GLU A 558 16.02 -14.16 -24.53
CA GLU A 558 16.82 -14.55 -25.70
C GLU A 558 16.05 -14.38 -27.04
N PRO A 559 16.72 -14.32 -28.20
CA PRO A 559 16.05 -14.04 -29.48
C PRO A 559 14.93 -15.03 -29.84
N ASP A 560 15.07 -16.28 -29.45
CA ASP A 560 14.17 -17.40 -29.73
C ASP A 560 13.28 -17.80 -28.54
N ARG A 561 13.42 -17.12 -27.40
CA ARG A 561 12.74 -17.49 -26.15
C ARG A 561 12.36 -16.28 -25.32
N ASP A 562 11.21 -16.38 -24.65
CA ASP A 562 10.78 -15.37 -23.67
C ASP A 562 10.17 -16.10 -22.46
N VAL A 563 10.96 -16.25 -21.40
CA VAL A 563 10.62 -16.97 -20.16
C VAL A 563 10.96 -16.17 -18.90
N HIS A 564 11.23 -14.86 -19.05
CA HIS A 564 11.60 -14.01 -17.93
C HIS A 564 10.53 -13.98 -16.83
N LEU A 565 9.25 -14.12 -17.17
CA LEU A 565 8.17 -14.23 -16.19
C LEU A 565 8.17 -15.56 -15.42
N ASP A 566 8.55 -16.66 -16.07
CA ASP A 566 8.67 -17.96 -15.40
C ASP A 566 9.85 -17.95 -14.41
N LEU A 567 10.97 -17.30 -14.82
CA LEU A 567 12.11 -17.05 -13.94
C LEU A 567 11.71 -16.14 -12.78
N ASP A 568 11.00 -15.03 -13.04
CA ASP A 568 10.52 -14.11 -12.01
C ASP A 568 9.64 -14.83 -10.97
N GLN A 569 8.67 -15.63 -11.42
CA GLN A 569 7.80 -16.38 -10.53
C GLN A 569 8.57 -17.39 -9.68
N SER A 570 9.55 -18.08 -10.27
CA SER A 570 10.37 -19.06 -9.56
C SER A 570 11.22 -18.39 -8.47
N LEU A 571 11.87 -17.28 -8.79
CA LEU A 571 12.72 -16.52 -7.87
C LEU A 571 11.94 -15.90 -6.70
N ARG A 572 10.66 -15.55 -6.92
CA ARG A 572 9.80 -14.99 -5.86
C ARG A 572 9.58 -15.96 -4.71
N LEU A 573 9.69 -17.27 -4.94
CA LEU A 573 9.62 -18.29 -3.88
C LEU A 573 10.79 -18.17 -2.89
N GLU A 574 11.91 -17.58 -3.33
CA GLU A 574 13.12 -17.35 -2.54
C GLU A 574 13.26 -15.89 -2.08
N GLY A 575 12.22 -15.07 -2.29
CA GLY A 575 12.24 -13.64 -1.94
C GLY A 575 12.96 -12.74 -2.95
N HIS A 576 13.32 -13.27 -4.12
CA HIS A 576 13.97 -12.53 -5.21
C HIS A 576 13.04 -12.29 -6.39
N GLY A 577 13.46 -11.49 -7.36
CA GLY A 577 12.75 -11.33 -8.64
C GLY A 577 13.71 -11.38 -9.82
N TRP A 578 13.19 -11.30 -11.04
CA TRP A 578 14.02 -11.34 -12.25
C TRP A 578 15.10 -10.25 -12.26
N TYR A 579 14.76 -9.03 -11.80
CA TYR A 579 15.73 -7.95 -11.66
C TYR A 579 16.86 -8.25 -10.67
N SER A 580 16.65 -9.12 -9.68
CA SER A 580 17.72 -9.53 -8.76
C SER A 580 18.82 -10.32 -9.49
N LEU A 581 18.45 -11.11 -10.50
CA LEU A 581 19.43 -11.74 -11.41
C LEU A 581 20.13 -10.67 -12.24
N LEU A 582 19.37 -9.76 -12.85
CA LEU A 582 19.93 -8.74 -13.74
C LEU A 582 20.91 -7.80 -13.03
N PHE A 583 20.64 -7.38 -11.79
CA PHE A 583 21.58 -6.59 -10.98
C PHE A 583 22.89 -7.35 -10.72
N THR A 584 22.81 -8.67 -10.56
CA THR A 584 23.96 -9.54 -10.35
C THR A 584 24.74 -9.76 -11.65
N HIS A 585 24.05 -10.00 -12.75
CA HIS A 585 24.63 -10.19 -14.09
C HIS A 585 25.34 -8.94 -14.57
N GLN A 586 24.72 -7.78 -14.34
CA GLN A 586 25.34 -6.48 -14.56
C GLN A 586 26.68 -6.35 -13.85
N ARG A 587 26.81 -6.86 -12.61
CA ARG A 587 28.08 -6.80 -11.88
C ARG A 587 29.16 -7.63 -12.57
N PHE A 588 28.84 -8.84 -13.05
CA PHE A 588 29.80 -9.67 -13.79
C PHE A 588 30.28 -8.99 -15.07
N VAL A 589 29.36 -8.35 -15.81
CA VAL A 589 29.73 -7.60 -17.02
C VAL A 589 30.63 -6.41 -16.67
N LEU A 590 30.29 -5.63 -15.64
CA LEU A 590 31.11 -4.49 -15.22
C LEU A 590 32.50 -4.91 -14.76
N ASP A 591 32.62 -5.98 -13.98
CA ASP A 591 33.93 -6.51 -13.55
C ASP A 591 34.77 -6.91 -14.76
N HIS A 592 34.18 -7.60 -15.75
CA HIS A 592 34.86 -7.93 -17.00
C HIS A 592 35.28 -6.69 -17.80
N VAL A 593 34.44 -5.66 -17.87
CA VAL A 593 34.74 -4.39 -18.55
C VAL A 593 35.95 -3.72 -17.93
N PHE A 594 35.99 -3.60 -16.59
CA PHE A 594 37.12 -2.96 -15.91
C PHE A 594 38.42 -3.78 -15.95
N GLU A 595 38.35 -5.06 -16.29
CA GLU A 595 39.52 -5.93 -16.51
C GLU A 595 40.04 -5.90 -17.96
N ASP A 596 39.26 -5.40 -18.93
CA ASP A 596 39.71 -5.32 -20.34
C ASP A 596 40.83 -4.26 -20.48
N PRO A 597 42.03 -4.63 -20.95
CA PRO A 597 43.15 -3.70 -21.09
C PRO A 597 42.91 -2.55 -22.08
N GLN A 598 41.91 -2.68 -22.97
CA GLN A 598 41.51 -1.63 -23.91
C GLN A 598 40.55 -0.60 -23.30
N VAL A 599 40.05 -0.84 -22.08
CA VAL A 599 39.16 0.09 -21.38
C VAL A 599 40.01 1.13 -20.64
N ASP A 600 39.65 2.40 -20.79
CA ASP A 600 40.13 3.45 -19.90
C ASP A 600 39.27 3.47 -18.63
N PRO A 601 39.79 3.04 -17.46
CA PRO A 601 38.98 2.88 -16.25
C PRO A 601 38.41 4.21 -15.74
N GLU A 602 38.99 5.35 -16.09
CA GLU A 602 38.50 6.67 -15.69
C GLU A 602 37.38 7.18 -16.60
N ARG A 603 37.12 6.51 -17.74
CA ARG A 603 36.21 6.97 -18.78
C ARG A 603 35.18 5.90 -19.16
N VAL A 604 34.58 5.28 -18.14
CA VAL A 604 33.51 4.27 -18.29
C VAL A 604 32.14 4.88 -18.01
N GLY A 605 31.29 4.96 -19.02
CA GLY A 605 29.89 5.36 -18.92
C GLY A 605 28.92 4.17 -18.98
N VAL A 606 27.71 4.38 -18.47
CA VAL A 606 26.63 3.39 -18.51
C VAL A 606 25.31 4.00 -18.98
N THR A 607 24.53 3.27 -19.80
CA THR A 607 23.23 3.77 -20.29
C THR A 607 22.25 2.67 -20.72
N GLY A 608 20.97 3.03 -20.79
CA GLY A 608 19.89 2.18 -21.28
C GLY A 608 18.54 2.88 -21.11
N VAL A 609 17.51 2.34 -21.79
CA VAL A 609 16.11 2.79 -21.68
C VAL A 609 15.25 1.72 -21.01
N SER A 610 14.21 2.12 -20.27
CA SER A 610 13.26 1.19 -19.63
C SER A 610 13.98 0.31 -18.59
N THR A 611 13.84 -1.02 -18.63
CA THR A 611 14.67 -1.97 -17.87
C THR A 611 16.16 -1.62 -17.91
N GLY A 612 16.68 -1.23 -19.08
CA GLY A 612 18.07 -0.81 -19.24
C GLY A 612 18.39 0.50 -18.51
N GLY A 613 17.42 1.40 -18.37
CA GLY A 613 17.53 2.61 -17.56
C GLY A 613 17.62 2.28 -16.07
N LEU A 614 16.81 1.34 -15.58
CA LEU A 614 16.88 0.91 -14.18
C LEU A 614 18.20 0.21 -13.87
N LEU A 615 18.65 -0.63 -14.79
CA LEU A 615 19.99 -1.23 -14.73
C LEU A 615 21.07 -0.15 -14.75
N THR A 616 20.95 0.88 -15.58
CA THR A 616 21.90 2.01 -15.58
C THR A 616 21.99 2.68 -14.21
N LEU A 617 20.84 2.95 -13.60
CA LEU A 617 20.76 3.59 -12.28
C LEU A 617 21.34 2.68 -11.18
N SER A 618 21.04 1.38 -11.20
CA SER A 618 21.62 0.43 -10.25
C SER A 618 23.13 0.28 -10.42
N ALA A 619 23.63 0.23 -11.66
CA ALA A 619 25.06 0.15 -11.96
C ALA A 619 25.82 1.31 -11.32
N VAL A 620 25.42 2.54 -11.64
CA VAL A 620 26.11 3.73 -11.12
C VAL A 620 25.93 3.85 -9.62
N ALA A 621 24.78 3.48 -9.05
CA ALA A 621 24.58 3.46 -7.61
C ALA A 621 25.56 2.51 -6.90
N MET A 622 25.80 1.34 -7.50
CA MET A 622 26.55 0.25 -6.90
C MET A 622 28.05 0.27 -7.14
N ASP A 623 28.48 0.69 -8.32
CA ASP A 623 29.87 0.65 -8.72
C ASP A 623 30.46 2.07 -8.75
N PRO A 624 31.30 2.44 -7.76
CA PRO A 624 31.91 3.77 -7.72
C PRO A 624 32.93 3.99 -8.85
N ARG A 625 33.36 2.95 -9.57
CA ARG A 625 34.31 3.07 -10.70
C ARG A 625 33.68 3.67 -11.96
N ILE A 626 32.36 3.64 -12.10
CA ILE A 626 31.65 4.21 -13.24
C ILE A 626 31.79 5.73 -13.20
N ALA A 627 32.20 6.35 -14.29
CA ALA A 627 32.47 7.78 -14.40
C ALA A 627 31.21 8.61 -14.68
N ALA A 628 30.29 8.13 -15.51
CA ALA A 628 29.06 8.86 -15.87
C ALA A 628 27.89 7.94 -16.22
N ALA A 629 26.65 8.39 -16.04
CA ALA A 629 25.47 7.59 -16.34
C ALA A 629 24.33 8.39 -17.01
N SER A 630 23.71 7.82 -18.05
CA SER A 630 22.52 8.36 -18.72
C SER A 630 21.36 7.37 -18.60
N VAL A 631 20.43 7.66 -17.68
CA VAL A 631 19.28 6.83 -17.29
C VAL A 631 18.05 7.27 -18.08
N GLN A 632 17.48 6.38 -18.91
CA GLN A 632 16.39 6.78 -19.81
C GLN A 632 15.10 5.97 -19.63
N GLY A 633 13.97 6.63 -19.87
CA GLY A 633 12.63 6.05 -19.95
C GLY A 633 12.19 5.28 -18.70
N ILE A 634 12.62 5.70 -17.50
CA ILE A 634 12.19 5.03 -16.26
C ILE A 634 12.27 5.89 -14.99
N PHE A 635 13.03 6.99 -15.01
CA PHE A 635 13.30 7.74 -13.77
C PHE A 635 12.03 8.44 -13.24
N GLY A 636 11.86 8.35 -11.92
CA GLY A 636 10.68 8.80 -11.16
C GLY A 636 10.49 7.90 -9.93
N SER A 637 9.65 8.27 -8.97
CA SER A 637 9.36 7.35 -7.86
C SER A 637 8.68 6.09 -8.39
N MET A 638 9.27 4.92 -8.13
CA MET A 638 8.68 3.64 -8.51
C MET A 638 7.37 3.41 -7.74
N ARG A 639 7.24 3.95 -6.53
CA ARG A 639 6.01 3.87 -5.75
C ARG A 639 4.89 4.62 -6.45
N VAL A 640 5.17 5.87 -6.85
CA VAL A 640 4.24 6.69 -7.62
C VAL A 640 3.88 5.92 -8.89
N SER A 641 4.86 5.60 -9.72
CA SER A 641 4.66 4.90 -11.00
C SER A 641 3.82 3.61 -10.88
N PHE A 642 4.09 2.76 -9.89
CA PHE A 642 3.30 1.55 -9.67
C PHE A 642 1.90 1.82 -9.16
N ILE A 643 1.61 2.97 -8.56
CA ILE A 643 0.25 3.25 -8.09
C ILE A 643 -0.57 4.02 -9.14
N GLN A 644 0.07 4.93 -9.89
CA GLN A 644 -0.54 5.61 -11.04
C GLN A 644 -0.89 4.62 -12.15
N ASP A 645 -0.06 3.59 -12.35
CA ASP A 645 -0.10 2.83 -13.61
C ASP A 645 0.11 1.31 -13.43
N ARG A 646 -0.58 0.70 -12.45
CA ARG A 646 -0.48 -0.76 -12.16
C ARG A 646 -0.66 -1.68 -13.37
N GLN A 647 -1.32 -1.22 -14.44
CA GLN A 647 -1.62 -2.05 -15.60
C GLN A 647 -0.65 -1.86 -16.78
N ARG A 648 0.21 -0.84 -16.78
CA ARG A 648 1.24 -0.66 -17.82
C ARG A 648 2.62 -1.19 -17.42
N HIS A 649 2.81 -1.56 -16.15
CA HIS A 649 4.02 -2.25 -15.70
C HIS A 649 3.94 -3.75 -15.95
N CYS A 650 5.02 -4.33 -16.47
CA CYS A 650 5.23 -5.77 -16.40
C CYS A 650 5.32 -6.20 -14.93
N SER A 651 4.77 -7.36 -14.57
CA SER A 651 4.79 -7.85 -13.18
C SER A 651 6.22 -8.02 -12.64
N CYS A 652 7.19 -8.28 -13.52
CA CYS A 652 8.61 -8.34 -13.16
C CYS A 652 9.13 -7.02 -12.57
N GLY A 653 8.52 -5.87 -12.89
CA GLY A 653 8.89 -4.57 -12.34
C GLY A 653 8.53 -4.38 -10.86
N ALA A 654 7.70 -5.26 -10.28
CA ALA A 654 7.44 -5.30 -8.84
C ALA A 654 8.59 -6.03 -8.12
N ILE A 655 9.73 -5.35 -7.99
CA ILE A 655 10.99 -5.92 -7.51
C ILE A 655 10.92 -6.11 -5.97
N PRO A 656 11.01 -7.36 -5.46
CA PRO A 656 11.07 -7.61 -4.03
C PRO A 656 12.23 -6.85 -3.38
N GLY A 657 11.96 -6.19 -2.26
CA GLY A 657 12.96 -5.40 -1.53
C GLY A 657 13.24 -4.01 -2.09
N LEU A 658 12.77 -3.64 -3.30
CA LEU A 658 13.05 -2.30 -3.84
C LEU A 658 12.30 -1.24 -3.04
N LEU A 659 10.97 -1.14 -3.13
CA LEU A 659 10.19 -0.08 -2.45
C LEU A 659 10.25 -0.07 -0.91
N PRO A 660 10.41 -1.21 -0.20
CA PRO A 660 10.63 -1.21 1.23
C PRO A 660 11.93 -0.52 1.64
N GLU A 661 13.02 -0.80 0.91
CA GLU A 661 14.36 -0.34 1.28
C GLU A 661 14.73 0.96 0.55
N PHE A 662 14.44 1.06 -0.75
CA PHE A 662 14.85 2.12 -1.69
C PHE A 662 13.68 2.74 -2.49
N ASP A 663 13.97 3.87 -3.14
CA ASP A 663 13.25 4.37 -4.31
C ASP A 663 14.28 4.88 -5.35
N LEU A 664 13.90 5.09 -6.61
CA LEU A 664 14.85 5.55 -7.63
C LEU A 664 15.55 6.88 -7.31
N PRO A 665 14.88 7.92 -6.76
CA PRO A 665 15.61 9.11 -6.31
C PRO A 665 16.64 8.82 -5.20
N GLU A 666 16.42 7.83 -4.34
CA GLU A 666 17.38 7.43 -3.31
C GLU A 666 18.59 6.72 -3.93
N LEU A 667 18.38 5.87 -4.94
CA LEU A 667 19.46 5.25 -5.71
C LEU A 667 20.30 6.29 -6.47
N ALA A 668 19.67 7.32 -7.02
CA ALA A 668 20.37 8.39 -7.72
C ALA A 668 21.39 9.09 -6.80
N LEU A 669 21.11 9.27 -5.51
CA LEU A 669 22.05 9.90 -4.58
C LEU A 669 23.32 9.07 -4.33
N LEU A 670 23.30 7.77 -4.61
CA LEU A 670 24.48 6.91 -4.53
C LEU A 670 25.44 7.13 -5.72
N ALA A 671 25.00 7.83 -6.76
CA ALA A 671 25.81 8.24 -7.90
C ALA A 671 26.64 9.51 -7.60
N ALA A 672 26.16 10.38 -6.72
CA ALA A 672 26.83 11.64 -6.39
C ALA A 672 28.28 11.41 -5.92
N PRO A 673 29.24 12.28 -6.33
CA PRO A 673 29.07 13.51 -7.11
C PRO A 673 29.12 13.33 -8.64
N ARG A 674 29.10 12.10 -9.15
CA ARG A 674 29.39 11.81 -10.57
C ARG A 674 28.33 12.36 -11.53
N PRO A 675 28.67 12.70 -12.78
CA PRO A 675 27.69 13.12 -13.78
C PRO A 675 26.55 12.11 -13.97
N LEU A 676 25.32 12.61 -13.91
CA LEU A 676 24.10 11.82 -14.06
C LEU A 676 23.08 12.57 -14.92
N GLN A 677 22.61 11.93 -15.98
CA GLN A 677 21.56 12.44 -16.86
C GLN A 677 20.33 11.54 -16.79
N PHE A 678 19.15 12.16 -16.79
CA PHE A 678 17.85 11.51 -16.93
C PHE A 678 17.18 11.92 -18.23
N SER A 679 16.53 10.98 -18.92
CA SER A 679 15.66 11.32 -20.06
C SER A 679 14.33 10.58 -20.00
N ASN A 680 13.23 11.33 -20.07
CA ASN A 680 11.88 10.78 -20.17
C ASN A 680 11.18 11.36 -21.40
N GLY A 681 10.39 10.55 -22.11
CA GLY A 681 9.56 11.04 -23.19
C GLY A 681 8.39 11.88 -22.68
N ARG A 682 7.99 12.90 -23.43
CA ARG A 682 6.86 13.77 -23.07
C ARG A 682 5.54 13.01 -22.93
N THR A 683 5.36 11.96 -23.71
CA THR A 683 4.17 11.09 -23.68
C THR A 683 4.49 9.68 -23.18
N ASP A 684 5.59 9.51 -22.46
CA ASP A 684 5.96 8.25 -21.82
C ASP A 684 4.99 7.89 -20.69
N GLY A 685 4.74 6.60 -20.46
CA GLY A 685 3.99 6.11 -19.30
C GLY A 685 4.75 6.35 -17.99
N PHE A 686 6.08 6.45 -18.05
CA PHE A 686 6.90 6.93 -16.94
C PHE A 686 6.85 8.47 -16.89
N SER A 687 5.98 9.01 -16.04
CA SER A 687 5.65 10.45 -15.97
C SER A 687 6.88 11.36 -15.99
N PRO A 688 7.05 12.20 -17.03
CA PRO A 688 8.14 13.17 -17.09
C PRO A 688 8.03 14.24 -15.98
N GLN A 689 6.81 14.55 -15.52
CA GLN A 689 6.59 15.45 -14.39
C GLN A 689 7.11 14.86 -13.08
N GLU A 690 6.90 13.55 -12.86
CA GLU A 690 7.41 12.86 -11.69
C GLU A 690 8.94 12.74 -11.71
N ALA A 691 9.53 12.50 -12.88
CA ALA A 691 10.97 12.56 -13.08
C ALA A 691 11.54 13.94 -12.69
N GLN A 692 10.92 15.02 -13.18
CA GLN A 692 11.31 16.40 -12.84
C GLN A 692 11.21 16.69 -11.35
N ARG A 693 10.12 16.27 -10.71
CA ARG A 693 9.93 16.43 -9.25
C ARG A 693 11.04 15.69 -8.47
N CYS A 694 11.33 14.45 -8.85
CA CYS A 694 12.40 13.67 -8.23
C CYS A 694 13.78 14.32 -8.40
N VAL A 695 14.09 14.85 -9.59
CA VAL A 695 15.35 15.60 -9.82
C VAL A 695 15.44 16.82 -8.92
N GLN A 696 14.36 17.63 -8.85
CA GLN A 696 14.31 18.80 -7.98
C GLN A 696 14.53 18.43 -6.50
N LEU A 697 13.97 17.30 -6.07
CA LEU A 697 14.07 16.81 -4.70
C LEU A 697 15.50 16.38 -4.33
N ILE A 698 16.20 15.68 -5.23
CA ILE A 698 17.55 15.16 -4.94
C ILE A 698 18.66 16.19 -5.19
N THR A 699 18.43 17.20 -6.05
CA THR A 699 19.46 18.17 -6.46
C THR A 699 20.19 18.82 -5.29
N PRO A 700 19.52 19.32 -4.24
CA PRO A 700 20.21 19.94 -3.09
C PRO A 700 21.09 18.99 -2.29
N LEU A 701 20.86 17.68 -2.38
CA LEU A 701 21.66 16.65 -1.73
C LEU A 701 22.79 16.16 -2.64
N TYR A 702 22.53 16.08 -3.94
CA TYR A 702 23.47 15.64 -4.97
C TYR A 702 24.66 16.60 -5.13
N THR A 703 24.43 17.91 -4.98
CA THR A 703 25.46 18.94 -5.15
C THR A 703 26.33 19.16 -3.91
N ARG A 704 25.88 18.73 -2.72
CA ARG A 704 26.64 18.84 -1.46
C ARG A 704 28.04 18.21 -1.53
N PRO A 705 28.24 17.00 -2.07
CA PRO A 705 29.57 16.41 -2.22
C PRO A 705 30.43 17.02 -3.33
N GLY A 706 30.02 18.15 -3.93
CA GLY A 706 30.77 18.85 -4.98
C GLY A 706 30.42 18.43 -6.41
N GLY A 707 29.36 17.64 -6.61
CA GLY A 707 28.87 17.25 -7.94
C GLY A 707 28.03 18.34 -8.62
N SER A 708 27.90 18.24 -9.94
CA SER A 708 26.91 19.02 -10.69
C SER A 708 25.50 18.51 -10.42
N ALA A 709 24.51 19.39 -10.60
CA ALA A 709 23.11 18.98 -10.53
C ALA A 709 22.83 17.94 -11.64
N PRO A 710 22.04 16.87 -11.35
CA PRO A 710 21.66 15.91 -12.37
C PRO A 710 20.95 16.59 -13.55
N GLU A 711 21.33 16.22 -14.76
CA GLU A 711 20.73 16.73 -16.00
C GLU A 711 19.40 16.03 -16.25
N ILE A 712 18.38 16.75 -16.74
CA ILE A 712 17.11 16.14 -17.16
C ILE A 712 16.67 16.64 -18.53
N THR A 713 16.37 15.71 -19.41
CA THR A 713 15.90 15.99 -20.77
C THR A 713 14.50 15.40 -20.98
N ILE A 714 13.53 16.26 -21.26
CA ILE A 714 12.18 15.83 -21.66
C ILE A 714 12.10 15.80 -23.19
N SER A 715 12.23 14.60 -23.74
CA SER A 715 12.31 14.38 -25.18
C SER A 715 10.93 14.54 -25.84
N PRO A 716 10.83 15.12 -27.05
CA PRO A 716 9.61 15.02 -27.84
C PRO A 716 9.42 13.55 -28.22
N GLY A 717 8.25 12.97 -27.93
CA GLY A 717 7.97 11.56 -28.23
C GLY A 717 7.53 10.75 -27.02
N GLY A 718 7.52 9.42 -27.21
CA GLY A 718 7.01 8.42 -26.27
C GLY A 718 8.11 7.70 -25.51
N HIS A 719 7.89 6.42 -25.21
CA HIS A 719 8.83 5.57 -24.47
C HIS A 719 9.97 5.06 -25.37
N GLU A 720 11.01 5.87 -25.57
CA GLU A 720 12.14 5.57 -26.46
C GLU A 720 13.47 6.19 -25.98
N PHE A 721 14.59 5.67 -26.47
CA PHE A 721 15.93 6.11 -26.13
C PHE A 721 16.30 7.41 -26.88
N ASN A 722 16.54 8.49 -26.16
CA ASN A 722 17.07 9.74 -26.70
C ASN A 722 18.58 9.64 -26.94
N LEU A 723 18.94 9.12 -28.11
CA LEU A 723 20.32 8.96 -28.55
C LEU A 723 21.09 10.30 -28.67
N PRO A 724 20.56 11.37 -29.28
CA PRO A 724 21.26 12.66 -29.34
C PRO A 724 21.67 13.20 -27.96
N ALA A 725 20.75 13.18 -26.98
CA ALA A 725 21.04 13.68 -25.64
C ALA A 725 22.10 12.84 -24.91
N ALA A 726 22.08 11.52 -25.10
CA ALA A 726 23.08 10.62 -24.50
C ALA A 726 24.47 10.81 -25.12
N LEU A 727 24.55 10.99 -26.45
CA LEU A 727 25.82 11.24 -27.14
C LEU A 727 26.46 12.55 -26.69
N GLU A 728 25.67 13.61 -26.57
CA GLU A 728 26.14 14.91 -26.07
C GLU A 728 26.65 14.81 -24.63
N PHE A 729 25.89 14.11 -23.77
CA PHE A 729 26.27 13.88 -22.37
C PHE A 729 27.60 13.13 -22.25
N PHE A 730 27.75 11.97 -22.91
CA PHE A 730 28.98 11.20 -22.82
C PHE A 730 30.16 11.89 -23.50
N HIS A 731 29.93 12.64 -24.59
CA HIS A 731 30.98 13.45 -25.18
C HIS A 731 31.52 14.48 -24.17
N THR A 732 30.62 15.18 -23.49
CA THR A 732 30.96 16.17 -22.47
C THR A 732 31.74 15.55 -21.31
N HIS A 733 31.25 14.44 -20.74
CA HIS A 733 31.76 13.90 -19.47
C HIS A 733 32.83 12.82 -19.61
N LEU A 734 32.99 12.18 -20.79
CA LEU A 734 33.98 11.12 -21.02
C LEU A 734 35.05 11.49 -22.06
N THR A 735 34.94 12.61 -22.77
CA THR A 735 35.96 12.97 -23.78
C THR A 735 36.60 14.34 -23.60
N MET A 736 35.99 15.26 -22.84
CA MET A 736 36.65 16.51 -22.47
C MET A 736 37.44 16.35 -21.17
N ASN A 737 38.77 16.52 -21.25
CA ASN A 737 39.64 16.53 -20.08
C ASN A 737 39.27 17.69 -19.15
N ILE A 738 38.99 17.38 -17.88
CA ILE A 738 39.08 18.32 -16.77
C ILE A 738 40.56 18.58 -16.51
N HIS A 739 41.15 19.44 -17.33
CA HIS A 739 42.37 20.18 -17.03
C HIS A 739 42.18 21.61 -17.55
N GLU A 740 41.46 22.41 -16.75
CA GLU A 740 41.69 23.85 -16.60
C GLU A 740 41.90 24.16 -15.11
#